data_AF-A0A8T7AFQ0-F1
#
_entry.id   AF-A0A8T7AFQ0-F1
#
_cell.length_a   1.000
_cell.length_b   1.000
_cell.length_c   1.000
_cell.angle_alpha   90.00
_cell.angle_beta   90.00
_cell.angle_gamma   90.00
#
_symmetry.space_group_name_H-M   'P 1'
#
loop_
_entity.id
_entity.type
_entity.pdbx_description
1 polymer ?
#
loop_
_entity_poly.entity_id
_entity_poly.type
_entity_poly.pdbx_seq_one_letter_code
_entity_poly.pdbx_strand_id
1 'polypeptide(L)'
;MSLFIQFIAILAAIWVFIYRRDRMHVILPVALIALGVATLFTEFHWLPWLTLFLIVLLYFQDNLRAKLISRPLFSFFKKALPPMNQTELEAIEAGDVWWEAELFQGDPEWEKMFAYPAPALNEAEQSFLDNETQTLCQLIDDWKIVHERGDLSPEAWAYIKEHKFLGMIIPEEYGGLGFSALAHSSVVTTLATRSSSAAVDVMVPNSLGPAELLMKYGTQEQRDHYLPKLASGEEIPCFALTSPEAGSDAGALIDRGVVCKGEHNGEQVLGLSLTWNKRYITLAPVATVLGLAFKMFDPDHLLGDKEELGITVALIPTDHPGVVTGRRHNPMGMAFMNGPTQGENVFIPLDWIVGGAEYAGKGWQMLVTCLSEGRGISLPALSSATAALCYRYTGAYSKIRKQFNLEISDFEGVEEALARIAGYTYLLESMRIMTAGAVDLHVKPSVVSAIAKYHMTELSRVIVRNAMDVHGGRGLILGPRNYLAHCYISTPIAITVEGANILTRNLIIFGQGAIRCHPFIFREMQAAQSTDNEASLREFDSLIFRHIGYTISNIVRTLSLGLTAGLITKSPVPGPTARYYRQITRMSSALALVSDAAMLLLGGRLKRRERLSARLGDVLSQLYMSCTVLKYYEDHQRPAADLAYLQWNLENSLYECQLALNGFFENLANRPVAWILKRIVFPFGNAYRPPSDDLGEELVEPMLESNELRSRLTRNVFVGQQADAPGFIIENAFDLLAETRETRYTIRKAVKAGVIEPSPDHAAVAAAAVKKKVCTRAEADAYLAAELARHEAISVDDFSSSEFISGG
;
A
#
# COMPACT_ATOMS: atom_id res chain seq x y z
N MET A 1 -35.52 -41.51 -13.63
CA MET A 1 -35.68 -40.21 -14.31
C MET A 1 -36.49 -39.25 -13.45
N SER A 2 -37.69 -39.63 -13.00
CA SER A 2 -38.58 -38.85 -12.12
C SER A 2 -37.93 -38.35 -10.82
N LEU A 3 -37.17 -39.20 -10.11
CA LEU A 3 -36.40 -38.81 -8.91
C LEU A 3 -35.42 -37.65 -9.18
N PHE A 4 -34.69 -37.73 -10.30
CA PHE A 4 -33.69 -36.72 -10.68
C PHE A 4 -34.35 -35.40 -11.05
N ILE A 5 -35.50 -35.46 -11.73
CA ILE A 5 -36.32 -34.28 -12.07
C ILE A 5 -36.78 -33.57 -10.79
N GLN A 6 -37.23 -34.30 -9.76
CA GLN A 6 -37.63 -33.69 -8.48
C GLN A 6 -36.48 -32.96 -7.78
N PHE A 7 -35.29 -33.55 -7.74
CA PHE A 7 -34.11 -32.87 -7.16
C PHE A 7 -33.71 -31.63 -7.96
N ILE A 8 -33.71 -31.71 -9.29
CA ILE A 8 -33.42 -30.56 -10.14
C ILE A 8 -34.46 -29.46 -9.96
N ALA A 9 -35.76 -29.82 -9.88
CA ALA A 9 -36.83 -28.85 -9.71
C ALA A 9 -36.70 -28.06 -8.41
N ILE A 10 -36.40 -28.73 -7.29
CA ILE A 10 -36.11 -28.05 -6.02
C ILE A 10 -34.88 -27.15 -6.18
N LEU A 11 -33.78 -27.72 -6.67
CA LEU A 11 -32.49 -27.02 -6.78
C LEU A 11 -32.63 -25.76 -7.64
N ALA A 12 -33.31 -25.85 -8.79
CA ALA A 12 -33.58 -24.73 -9.68
C ALA A 12 -34.48 -23.68 -9.02
N ALA A 13 -35.52 -24.11 -8.30
CA ALA A 13 -36.44 -23.19 -7.61
C ALA A 13 -35.75 -22.38 -6.50
N ILE A 14 -34.86 -23.01 -5.73
CA ILE A 14 -34.14 -22.32 -4.64
C ILE A 14 -32.86 -21.61 -5.11
N TRP A 15 -32.35 -21.91 -6.31
CA TRP A 15 -31.06 -21.40 -6.82
C TRP A 15 -30.97 -19.87 -6.76
N VAL A 16 -32.02 -19.18 -7.21
CA VAL A 16 -32.07 -17.71 -7.25
C VAL A 16 -32.08 -17.11 -5.84
N PHE A 17 -32.78 -17.75 -4.90
CA PHE A 17 -32.85 -17.30 -3.51
C PHE A 17 -31.52 -17.51 -2.79
N ILE A 18 -30.85 -18.64 -3.04
CA ILE A 18 -29.49 -18.90 -2.51
C ILE A 18 -28.49 -17.90 -3.12
N TYR A 19 -28.59 -17.61 -4.42
CA TYR A 19 -27.76 -16.61 -5.10
C TYR A 19 -27.91 -15.21 -4.47
N ARG A 20 -29.14 -14.83 -4.08
CA ARG A 20 -29.46 -13.54 -3.45
C ARG A 20 -29.19 -13.48 -1.94
N ARG A 21 -28.69 -14.57 -1.35
CA ARG A 21 -28.49 -14.69 0.12
C ARG A 21 -29.78 -14.51 0.92
N ASP A 22 -30.92 -14.94 0.37
CA ASP A 22 -32.20 -14.86 1.06
C ASP A 22 -32.22 -15.74 2.31
N ARG A 23 -33.00 -15.33 3.33
CA ARG A 23 -33.05 -16.06 4.60
C ARG A 23 -33.72 -17.43 4.42
N MET A 24 -33.30 -18.42 5.22
CA MET A 24 -33.83 -19.80 5.15
C MET A 24 -35.34 -19.92 5.33
N HIS A 25 -35.98 -19.00 6.06
CA HIS A 25 -37.44 -18.96 6.20
C HIS A 25 -38.17 -18.62 4.89
N VAL A 26 -37.48 -18.06 3.88
CA VAL A 26 -37.99 -17.85 2.51
C VAL A 26 -37.67 -19.05 1.63
N ILE A 27 -36.46 -19.61 1.75
CA ILE A 27 -35.99 -20.72 0.92
C ILE A 27 -36.78 -22.01 1.18
N LEU A 28 -37.09 -22.35 2.45
CA LEU A 28 -37.77 -23.60 2.80
C LEU A 28 -39.20 -23.69 2.24
N PRO A 29 -40.06 -22.65 2.37
CA PRO A 29 -41.37 -22.66 1.71
C PRO A 29 -41.28 -22.80 0.19
N VAL A 30 -40.33 -22.13 -0.46
CA VAL A 30 -40.13 -22.25 -1.91
C VAL A 30 -39.73 -23.68 -2.30
N ALA A 31 -38.80 -24.28 -1.55
CA ALA A 31 -38.39 -25.67 -1.76
C ALA A 31 -39.57 -26.64 -1.61
N LEU A 32 -40.41 -26.43 -0.59
CA LEU A 32 -41.60 -27.23 -0.31
C LEU A 32 -42.63 -27.12 -1.43
N ILE A 33 -42.92 -25.90 -1.88
CA ILE A 33 -43.86 -25.66 -2.99
C ILE A 33 -43.32 -26.28 -4.28
N ALA A 34 -42.04 -26.07 -4.60
CA ALA A 34 -41.41 -26.61 -5.79
C ALA A 34 -41.43 -28.15 -5.81
N LEU A 35 -41.13 -28.80 -4.68
CA LEU A 35 -41.20 -30.25 -4.55
C LEU A 35 -42.65 -30.74 -4.67
N GLY A 36 -43.60 -30.07 -4.02
CA GLY A 36 -45.03 -30.35 -4.14
C GLY A 36 -45.50 -30.34 -5.59
N VAL A 37 -45.19 -29.26 -6.31
CA VAL A 37 -45.50 -29.13 -7.75
C VAL A 37 -44.80 -30.22 -8.56
N ALA A 38 -43.50 -30.47 -8.34
CA ALA A 38 -42.78 -31.51 -9.06
C ALA A 38 -43.40 -32.90 -8.85
N THR A 39 -43.82 -33.23 -7.62
CA THR A 39 -44.53 -34.46 -7.28
C THR A 39 -45.93 -34.55 -7.90
N LEU A 40 -46.59 -33.44 -8.24
CA LEU A 40 -47.86 -33.50 -9.00
C LEU A 40 -47.64 -33.92 -10.46
N PHE A 41 -46.49 -33.58 -11.04
CA PHE A 41 -46.15 -33.88 -12.44
C PHE A 41 -45.26 -35.13 -12.60
N THR A 42 -44.84 -35.76 -11.51
CA THR A 42 -43.95 -36.95 -11.50
C THR A 42 -44.41 -37.94 -10.42
N GLU A 43 -43.83 -39.14 -10.37
CA GLU A 43 -44.14 -40.10 -9.30
C GLU A 43 -43.62 -39.63 -7.93
N PHE A 44 -44.34 -39.95 -6.86
CA PHE A 44 -43.86 -39.68 -5.51
C PHE A 44 -42.58 -40.47 -5.23
N HIS A 45 -41.52 -39.75 -4.87
CA HIS A 45 -40.30 -40.35 -4.34
C HIS A 45 -40.06 -39.84 -2.93
N TRP A 46 -39.85 -40.75 -1.98
CA TRP A 46 -39.67 -40.39 -0.58
C TRP A 46 -38.34 -39.68 -0.30
N LEU A 47 -37.32 -39.85 -1.14
CA LEU A 47 -35.96 -39.37 -0.87
C LEU A 47 -35.83 -37.82 -0.87
N PRO A 48 -36.35 -37.07 -1.87
CA PRO A 48 -36.34 -35.60 -1.82
C PRO A 48 -37.19 -35.05 -0.66
N TRP A 49 -38.34 -35.67 -0.39
CA TRP A 49 -39.21 -35.31 0.72
C TRP A 49 -38.55 -35.55 2.07
N LEU A 50 -37.88 -36.69 2.25
CA LEU A 50 -37.10 -36.98 3.45
C LEU A 50 -35.95 -35.99 3.61
N THR A 51 -35.25 -35.66 2.52
CA THR A 51 -34.13 -34.69 2.55
C THR A 51 -34.62 -33.32 3.01
N LEU A 52 -35.72 -32.82 2.43
CA LEU A 52 -36.30 -31.54 2.83
C LEU A 52 -36.80 -31.59 4.28
N PHE A 53 -37.47 -32.67 4.68
CA PHE A 53 -37.92 -32.87 6.06
C PHE A 53 -36.74 -32.85 7.05
N LEU A 54 -35.63 -33.52 6.75
CA LEU A 54 -34.44 -33.52 7.59
C LEU A 54 -33.82 -32.12 7.70
N ILE A 55 -33.75 -31.36 6.61
CA ILE A 55 -33.26 -29.97 6.64
C ILE A 55 -34.16 -29.09 7.51
N VAL A 56 -35.49 -29.18 7.33
CA VAL A 56 -36.48 -28.45 8.14
C VAL A 56 -36.37 -28.84 9.61
N LEU A 57 -36.28 -30.15 9.90
CA LEU A 57 -36.14 -30.67 11.25
C LEU A 57 -34.87 -30.13 11.91
N LEU A 58 -33.73 -30.19 11.21
CA LEU A 58 -32.46 -29.66 11.72
C LEU A 58 -32.51 -28.14 11.91
N TYR A 59 -33.18 -27.39 11.02
CA TYR A 59 -33.25 -25.93 11.11
C TYR A 59 -34.15 -25.45 12.26
N PHE A 60 -35.29 -26.10 12.52
CA PHE A 60 -36.25 -25.66 13.53
C PHE A 60 -36.12 -26.34 14.90
N GLN A 61 -35.44 -27.49 15.00
CA GLN A 61 -35.24 -28.18 16.30
C GLN A 61 -33.87 -27.85 16.90
N ASP A 62 -33.77 -26.69 17.53
CA ASP A 62 -32.52 -26.18 18.13
C ASP A 62 -31.88 -27.18 19.10
N ASN A 63 -32.67 -27.85 19.94
CA ASN A 63 -32.15 -28.84 20.90
C ASN A 63 -31.52 -30.07 20.22
N LEU A 64 -32.12 -30.53 19.13
CA LEU A 64 -31.62 -31.68 18.36
C LEU A 64 -30.36 -31.29 17.59
N ARG A 65 -30.38 -30.12 16.94
CA ARG A 65 -29.26 -29.52 16.22
C ARG A 65 -28.05 -29.31 17.14
N ALA A 66 -28.27 -28.68 18.29
CA ALA A 66 -27.22 -28.42 19.27
C ALA A 66 -26.58 -29.72 19.78
N LYS A 67 -27.39 -30.75 20.06
CA LYS A 67 -26.91 -32.03 20.57
C LYS A 67 -26.15 -32.85 19.53
N LEU A 68 -26.66 -32.94 18.31
CA LEU A 68 -26.14 -33.84 17.26
C LEU A 68 -25.03 -33.21 16.42
N ILE A 69 -25.05 -31.89 16.22
CA ILE A 69 -24.17 -31.19 15.28
C ILE A 69 -23.29 -30.17 16.01
N SER A 70 -23.91 -29.21 16.69
CA SER A 70 -23.21 -28.01 17.16
C SER A 70 -22.27 -28.30 18.32
N ARG A 71 -22.65 -29.17 19.26
CA ARG A 71 -21.80 -29.55 20.40
C ARG A 71 -20.57 -30.38 20.00
N PRO A 72 -20.68 -31.40 19.12
CA PRO A 72 -19.51 -32.06 18.54
C PRO A 72 -18.59 -31.09 17.77
N LEU A 73 -19.17 -30.23 16.92
CA LEU A 73 -18.41 -29.23 16.16
C LEU A 73 -17.72 -28.21 17.07
N PHE A 74 -18.40 -27.72 18.11
CA PHE A 74 -17.84 -26.78 19.09
C PHE A 74 -16.65 -27.40 19.84
N SER A 75 -16.78 -28.66 20.26
CA SER A 75 -15.68 -29.40 20.91
C SER A 75 -14.49 -29.61 19.97
N PHE A 76 -14.75 -29.93 18.70
CA PHE A 76 -13.71 -30.03 17.68
C PHE A 76 -13.05 -28.67 17.41
N PHE A 77 -13.84 -27.60 17.27
CA PHE A 77 -13.38 -26.25 16.98
C PHE A 77 -12.50 -25.71 18.12
N LYS A 78 -12.91 -25.88 19.38
CA LYS A 78 -12.08 -25.56 20.56
C LYS A 78 -10.73 -26.29 20.57
N LYS A 79 -10.66 -27.52 20.05
CA LYS A 79 -9.41 -28.29 19.93
C LYS A 79 -8.57 -27.91 18.71
N ALA A 80 -9.21 -27.47 17.63
CA ALA A 80 -8.56 -27.14 16.37
C ALA A 80 -8.03 -25.69 16.32
N LEU A 81 -8.60 -24.80 17.13
CA LEU A 81 -8.10 -23.45 17.30
C LEU A 81 -6.71 -23.47 17.95
N PRO A 82 -5.69 -22.85 17.32
CA PRO A 82 -4.41 -22.70 17.98
C PRO A 82 -4.56 -21.82 19.23
N PRO A 83 -3.77 -22.05 20.29
CA PRO A 83 -3.68 -21.12 21.39
C PRO A 83 -3.19 -19.77 20.84
N MET A 84 -3.99 -18.73 20.98
CA MET A 84 -3.63 -17.38 20.58
C MET A 84 -3.00 -16.70 21.79
N ASN A 85 -1.76 -16.24 21.66
CA ASN A 85 -1.16 -15.45 22.73
C ASN A 85 -1.79 -14.05 22.74
N GLN A 86 -1.67 -13.34 23.87
CA GLN A 86 -2.25 -12.01 24.06
C GLN A 86 -1.81 -11.02 22.96
N THR A 87 -0.53 -11.08 22.57
CA THR A 87 0.10 -10.28 21.52
C THR A 87 -0.55 -10.48 20.14
N GLU A 88 -0.90 -11.72 19.78
CA GLU A 88 -1.59 -12.03 18.52
C GLU A 88 -3.05 -11.57 18.54
N LEU A 89 -3.73 -11.70 19.67
CA LEU A 89 -5.10 -11.21 19.83
C LEU A 89 -5.14 -9.69 19.69
N GLU A 90 -4.29 -8.97 20.41
CA GLU A 90 -4.16 -7.52 20.33
C GLU A 90 -3.85 -7.05 18.90
N ALA A 91 -3.02 -7.79 18.16
CA ALA A 91 -2.71 -7.46 16.78
C ALA A 91 -3.87 -7.70 15.80
N ILE A 92 -4.74 -8.68 16.08
CA ILE A 92 -5.95 -8.93 15.29
C ILE A 92 -7.04 -7.92 15.63
N GLU A 93 -7.17 -7.53 16.90
CA GLU A 93 -8.14 -6.54 17.35
C GLU A 93 -7.74 -5.11 16.95
N ALA A 94 -6.43 -4.83 16.84
CA ALA A 94 -5.92 -3.54 16.40
C ALA A 94 -6.22 -3.27 14.91
N GLY A 95 -6.87 -2.13 14.63
CA GLY A 95 -7.28 -1.68 13.30
C GLY A 95 -8.79 -1.82 13.07
N ASP A 96 -9.27 -1.39 11.90
CA ASP A 96 -10.66 -1.52 11.45
C ASP A 96 -10.73 -2.32 10.15
N VAL A 97 -11.92 -2.86 9.86
CA VAL A 97 -12.23 -3.39 8.52
C VAL A 97 -12.89 -2.30 7.69
N TRP A 98 -12.53 -2.22 6.41
CA TRP A 98 -13.02 -1.20 5.49
C TRP A 98 -13.50 -1.82 4.17
N TRP A 99 -13.14 -1.23 3.03
CA TRP A 99 -13.59 -1.67 1.70
C TRP A 99 -13.15 -3.10 1.34
N GLU A 100 -11.99 -3.53 1.84
CA GLU A 100 -11.49 -4.88 1.61
C GLU A 100 -12.42 -5.96 2.17
N ALA A 101 -13.24 -5.65 3.17
CA ALA A 101 -14.22 -6.59 3.70
C ALA A 101 -15.32 -6.92 2.69
N GLU A 102 -15.81 -5.93 1.94
CA GLU A 102 -16.79 -6.11 0.87
C GLU A 102 -16.26 -7.04 -0.23
N LEU A 103 -14.98 -6.89 -0.57
CA LEU A 103 -14.28 -7.73 -1.55
C LEU A 103 -14.06 -9.15 -1.01
N PHE A 104 -13.70 -9.29 0.26
CA PHE A 104 -13.49 -10.59 0.89
C PHE A 104 -14.81 -11.37 1.05
N GLN A 105 -15.92 -10.66 1.26
CA GLN A 105 -17.23 -11.24 1.48
C GLN A 105 -17.91 -11.75 0.21
N GLY A 106 -17.35 -11.50 -0.97
CA GLY A 106 -17.80 -12.11 -2.21
C GLY A 106 -19.00 -11.44 -2.89
N ASP A 107 -19.54 -10.36 -2.31
CA ASP A 107 -20.66 -9.60 -2.86
C ASP A 107 -20.55 -8.11 -2.52
N PRO A 108 -19.63 -7.40 -3.17
CA PRO A 108 -19.33 -6.02 -2.81
C PRO A 108 -20.51 -5.09 -3.09
N GLU A 109 -20.90 -4.32 -2.08
CA GLU A 109 -21.92 -3.27 -2.18
C GLU A 109 -21.31 -1.98 -2.75
N TRP A 110 -21.30 -1.87 -4.08
CA TRP A 110 -20.67 -0.74 -4.80
C TRP A 110 -21.16 0.66 -4.40
N GLU A 111 -22.40 0.78 -3.92
CA GLU A 111 -22.93 2.05 -3.42
C GLU A 111 -22.13 2.58 -2.22
N LYS A 112 -21.61 1.69 -1.36
CA LYS A 112 -20.75 2.08 -0.24
C LYS A 112 -19.43 2.68 -0.73
N MET A 113 -18.84 2.12 -1.79
CA MET A 113 -17.60 2.63 -2.38
C MET A 113 -17.78 4.06 -2.93
N PHE A 114 -18.91 4.30 -3.61
CA PHE A 114 -19.22 5.62 -4.16
C PHE A 114 -19.65 6.63 -3.10
N ALA A 115 -20.10 6.16 -1.93
CA ALA A 115 -20.41 7.04 -0.81
C ALA A 115 -19.15 7.59 -0.12
N TYR A 116 -17.97 6.98 -0.32
CA TYR A 116 -16.73 7.54 0.21
C TYR A 116 -16.40 8.87 -0.49
N PRO A 117 -16.21 9.98 0.26
CA PRO A 117 -15.87 11.26 -0.34
C PRO A 117 -14.53 11.16 -1.08
N ALA A 118 -14.40 11.92 -2.17
CA ALA A 118 -13.13 12.08 -2.84
C ALA A 118 -12.15 12.82 -1.90
N PRO A 119 -10.98 12.24 -1.59
CA PRO A 119 -9.99 12.91 -0.76
C PRO A 119 -9.51 14.19 -1.46
N ALA A 120 -9.48 15.30 -0.74
CA ALA A 120 -9.08 16.59 -1.27
C ALA A 120 -8.29 17.36 -0.22
N LEU A 121 -7.33 18.15 -0.69
CA LEU A 121 -6.57 19.06 0.15
C LEU A 121 -7.39 20.32 0.41
N ASN A 122 -7.33 20.83 1.63
CA ASN A 122 -7.86 22.14 1.94
C ASN A 122 -6.91 23.25 1.43
N GLU A 123 -7.36 24.51 1.51
CA GLU A 123 -6.60 25.66 0.99
C GLU A 123 -5.23 25.84 1.68
N ALA A 124 -5.16 25.62 3.00
CA ALA A 124 -3.91 25.74 3.75
C ALA A 124 -2.91 24.63 3.37
N GLU A 125 -3.39 23.40 3.24
CA GLU A 125 -2.60 22.24 2.82
C GLU A 125 -2.08 22.41 1.38
N GLN A 126 -2.95 22.86 0.48
CA GLN A 126 -2.57 23.13 -0.92
C GLN A 126 -1.55 24.28 -0.98
N SER A 127 -1.77 25.36 -0.24
CA SER A 127 -0.81 26.46 -0.12
C SER A 127 0.56 25.98 0.40
N PHE A 128 0.58 25.09 1.40
CA PHE A 128 1.82 24.55 1.94
C PHE A 128 2.60 23.71 0.92
N LEU A 129 1.91 22.95 0.08
CA LEU A 129 2.54 22.20 -1.01
C LEU A 129 3.10 23.12 -2.10
N ASP A 130 2.36 24.16 -2.46
CA ASP A 130 2.68 25.05 -3.56
C ASP A 130 3.77 26.08 -3.18
N ASN A 131 3.95 26.37 -1.89
CA ASN A 131 4.91 27.37 -1.41
C ASN A 131 6.01 26.75 -0.55
N GLU A 132 5.71 26.35 0.69
CA GLU A 132 6.72 25.92 1.66
C GLU A 132 7.46 24.66 1.18
N THR A 133 6.72 23.68 0.65
CA THR A 133 7.28 22.42 0.15
C THR A 133 8.15 22.66 -1.08
N GLN A 134 7.72 23.51 -2.02
CA GLN A 134 8.53 23.90 -3.19
C GLN A 134 9.82 24.61 -2.77
N THR A 135 9.73 25.50 -1.78
CA THR A 135 10.89 26.24 -1.25
C THR A 135 11.89 25.29 -0.61
N LEU A 136 11.44 24.31 0.19
CA LEU A 136 12.33 23.29 0.74
C LEU A 136 13.01 22.46 -0.37
N CYS A 137 12.27 22.06 -1.41
CA CYS A 137 12.86 21.38 -2.57
C CYS A 137 13.94 22.21 -3.29
N GLN A 138 13.80 23.54 -3.33
CA GLN A 138 14.81 24.44 -3.90
C GLN A 138 16.08 24.54 -3.04
N LEU A 139 15.96 24.43 -1.71
CA LEU A 139 17.09 24.41 -0.78
C LEU A 139 17.86 23.09 -0.79
N ILE A 140 17.19 22.00 -1.19
CA ILE A 140 17.76 20.66 -1.24
C ILE A 140 18.65 20.49 -2.48
N ASP A 141 19.86 19.99 -2.28
CA ASP A 141 20.77 19.50 -3.31
C ASP A 141 21.15 18.04 -3.01
N ASP A 142 20.43 17.11 -3.64
CA ASP A 142 20.52 15.68 -3.32
C ASP A 142 21.90 15.08 -3.61
N TRP A 143 22.62 15.57 -4.62
CA TRP A 143 23.97 15.13 -4.90
C TRP A 143 24.91 15.48 -3.76
N LYS A 144 24.87 16.73 -3.29
CA LYS A 144 25.68 17.19 -2.15
C LYS A 144 25.30 16.50 -0.84
N ILE A 145 24.00 16.29 -0.62
CA ILE A 145 23.50 15.58 0.55
C ILE A 145 24.09 14.17 0.62
N VAL A 146 24.04 13.42 -0.49
CA VAL A 146 24.48 12.03 -0.53
C VAL A 146 26.01 11.90 -0.58
N HIS A 147 26.69 12.65 -1.44
CA HIS A 147 28.10 12.41 -1.76
C HIS A 147 29.09 13.31 -1.02
N GLU A 148 28.71 14.52 -0.63
CA GLU A 148 29.63 15.49 -0.01
C GLU A 148 29.43 15.61 1.49
N ARG A 149 28.18 15.69 1.94
CA ARG A 149 27.82 16.01 3.33
C ARG A 149 27.47 14.78 4.14
N GLY A 150 26.82 13.80 3.51
CA GLY A 150 26.14 12.72 4.20
C GLY A 150 24.97 13.20 5.07
N ASP A 151 24.48 14.42 4.89
CA ASP A 151 23.42 15.05 5.72
C ASP A 151 22.77 16.18 4.90
N LEU A 152 21.59 16.63 5.34
CA LEU A 152 20.97 17.88 4.88
C LEU A 152 21.85 19.09 5.24
N SER A 153 21.73 20.17 4.47
CA SER A 153 22.42 21.41 4.83
C SER A 153 21.81 22.01 6.12
N PRO A 154 22.59 22.80 6.89
CA PRO A 154 22.04 23.53 8.03
C PRO A 154 20.86 24.43 7.66
N GLU A 155 20.85 25.02 6.45
CA GLU A 155 19.72 25.84 6.00
C GLU A 155 18.46 24.98 5.78
N ALA A 156 18.61 23.81 5.16
CA ALA A 156 17.48 22.89 4.95
C ALA A 156 16.92 22.38 6.29
N TRP A 157 17.78 22.01 7.24
CA TRP A 157 17.36 21.63 8.59
C TRP A 157 16.64 22.76 9.32
N ALA A 158 17.16 23.99 9.24
CA ALA A 158 16.51 25.15 9.85
C ALA A 158 15.12 25.40 9.25
N TYR A 159 15.02 25.35 7.92
CA TYR A 159 13.76 25.54 7.20
C TYR A 159 12.71 24.46 7.55
N ILE A 160 13.13 23.19 7.62
CA ILE A 160 12.29 22.05 8.05
C ILE A 160 11.66 22.32 9.42
N LYS A 161 12.44 22.85 10.36
CA LYS A 161 11.98 23.15 11.72
C LYS A 161 11.09 24.39 11.76
N GLU A 162 11.54 25.49 11.18
CA GLU A 162 10.83 26.77 11.16
C GLU A 162 9.42 26.65 10.56
N HIS A 163 9.30 25.88 9.47
CA HIS A 163 8.04 25.65 8.77
C HIS A 163 7.34 24.35 9.20
N LYS A 164 7.75 23.76 10.33
CA LYS A 164 7.04 22.66 11.02
C LYS A 164 6.82 21.40 10.18
N PHE A 165 7.76 21.10 9.27
CA PHE A 165 7.71 19.86 8.48
C PHE A 165 7.74 18.61 9.38
N LEU A 166 8.29 18.69 10.60
CA LEU A 166 8.32 17.57 11.56
C LEU A 166 7.02 17.41 12.38
N GLY A 167 6.08 18.36 12.26
CA GLY A 167 4.86 18.44 13.06
C GLY A 167 3.58 18.58 12.23
N MET A 168 3.56 18.02 11.03
CA MET A 168 2.41 18.09 10.11
C MET A 168 1.15 17.48 10.74
N ILE A 169 1.27 16.34 11.42
CA ILE A 169 0.12 15.63 12.01
C ILE A 169 -0.28 16.14 13.39
N ILE A 170 0.53 17.02 14.00
CA ILE A 170 0.28 17.52 15.36
C ILE A 170 -0.82 18.59 15.28
N PRO A 171 -1.86 18.55 16.13
CA PRO A 171 -2.93 19.54 16.14
C PRO A 171 -2.42 20.97 16.34
N GLU A 172 -3.13 21.92 15.74
CA GLU A 172 -2.81 23.35 15.84
C GLU A 172 -2.80 23.86 17.30
N GLU A 173 -3.61 23.28 18.20
CA GLU A 173 -3.64 23.63 19.62
C GLU A 173 -2.30 23.34 20.34
N TYR A 174 -1.52 22.40 19.83
CA TYR A 174 -0.14 22.13 20.27
C TYR A 174 0.89 22.78 19.35
N GLY A 175 0.49 23.71 18.48
CA GLY A 175 1.39 24.44 17.59
C GLY A 175 1.83 23.68 16.34
N GLY A 176 1.25 22.52 16.03
CA GLY A 176 1.47 21.80 14.77
C GLY A 176 0.66 22.36 13.59
N LEU A 177 0.55 21.60 12.51
CA LEU A 177 -0.18 21.99 11.30
C LEU A 177 -1.56 21.31 11.16
N GLY A 178 -1.82 20.22 11.89
CA GLY A 178 -3.10 19.50 11.83
C GLY A 178 -3.48 18.95 10.44
N PHE A 179 -2.49 18.65 9.60
CA PHE A 179 -2.68 18.22 8.22
C PHE A 179 -3.29 16.81 8.12
N SER A 180 -4.10 16.63 7.08
CA SER A 180 -4.65 15.36 6.64
C SER A 180 -3.56 14.36 6.25
N ALA A 181 -3.90 13.07 6.25
CA ALA A 181 -3.07 12.00 5.70
C ALA A 181 -2.77 12.23 4.22
N LEU A 182 -3.71 12.77 3.44
CA LEU A 182 -3.47 13.13 2.04
C LEU A 182 -2.43 14.26 1.89
N ALA A 183 -2.49 15.29 2.74
CA ALA A 183 -1.52 16.37 2.75
C ALA A 183 -0.12 15.86 3.15
N HIS A 184 -0.01 15.10 4.24
CA HIS A 184 1.23 14.44 4.64
C HIS A 184 1.80 13.59 3.50
N SER A 185 0.99 12.71 2.90
CA SER A 185 1.39 11.88 1.76
C SER A 185 1.89 12.72 0.58
N SER A 186 1.25 13.84 0.28
CA SER A 186 1.61 14.69 -0.85
C SER A 186 2.90 15.46 -0.61
N VAL A 187 3.13 15.98 0.60
CA VAL A 187 4.38 16.65 0.99
C VAL A 187 5.55 15.68 0.85
N VAL A 188 5.43 14.47 1.42
CA VAL A 188 6.46 13.43 1.33
C VAL A 188 6.68 13.00 -0.12
N THR A 189 5.62 12.87 -0.92
CA THR A 189 5.74 12.54 -2.35
C THR A 189 6.58 13.60 -3.08
N THR A 190 6.30 14.89 -2.85
CA THR A 190 7.04 15.98 -3.48
C THR A 190 8.49 16.04 -3.04
N LEU A 191 8.77 15.96 -1.74
CA LEU A 191 10.14 15.92 -1.23
C LEU A 191 10.92 14.73 -1.80
N ALA A 192 10.30 13.56 -1.90
CA ALA A 192 10.95 12.35 -2.40
C ALA A 192 11.30 12.41 -3.88
N THR A 193 10.61 13.24 -4.67
CA THR A 193 11.00 13.50 -6.08
C THR A 193 12.28 14.34 -6.18
N ARG A 194 12.63 15.08 -5.12
CA ARG A 194 13.86 15.86 -5.04
C ARG A 194 14.98 15.15 -4.29
N SER A 195 14.69 14.56 -3.13
CA SER A 195 15.64 13.80 -2.31
C SER A 195 14.91 12.78 -1.44
N SER A 196 15.23 11.50 -1.65
CA SER A 196 14.72 10.44 -0.76
C SER A 196 15.21 10.59 0.67
N SER A 197 16.42 11.16 0.88
CA SER A 197 16.97 11.36 2.22
C SER A 197 16.15 12.38 3.01
N ALA A 198 15.92 13.56 2.42
CA ALA A 198 15.11 14.61 3.05
C ALA A 198 13.66 14.16 3.31
N ALA A 199 13.07 13.43 2.35
CA ALA A 199 11.73 12.89 2.52
C ALA A 199 11.64 11.94 3.73
N VAL A 200 12.64 11.06 3.94
CA VAL A 200 12.68 10.14 5.08
C VAL A 200 12.82 10.87 6.41
N ASP A 201 13.70 11.88 6.48
CA ASP A 201 13.92 12.66 7.70
C ASP A 201 12.66 13.45 8.11
N VAL A 202 11.86 13.93 7.14
CA VAL A 202 10.56 14.60 7.38
C VAL A 202 9.42 13.62 7.67
N MET A 203 9.38 12.49 6.97
CA MET A 203 8.28 11.52 7.01
C MET A 203 8.18 10.81 8.37
N VAL A 204 9.31 10.40 8.96
CA VAL A 204 9.31 9.54 10.15
C VAL A 204 8.72 10.23 11.39
N PRO A 205 9.02 11.50 11.70
CA PRO A 205 8.37 12.21 12.81
C PRO A 205 6.84 12.33 12.68
N ASN A 206 6.32 12.29 11.45
CA ASN A 206 4.91 12.39 11.11
C ASN A 206 4.22 11.04 10.90
N SER A 207 4.90 9.93 11.16
CA SER A 207 4.34 8.58 11.08
C SER A 207 4.48 7.87 12.42
N LEU A 208 5.10 6.69 12.46
CA LEU A 208 5.36 5.92 13.68
C LEU A 208 6.41 6.64 14.56
N GLY A 209 5.95 7.65 15.29
CA GLY A 209 6.79 8.46 16.16
C GLY A 209 6.10 8.80 17.49
N PRO A 210 6.85 9.41 18.43
CA PRO A 210 6.33 9.90 19.69
C PRO A 210 5.07 10.76 19.58
N ALA A 211 4.93 11.59 18.54
CA ALA A 211 3.77 12.45 18.36
C ALA A 211 2.46 11.65 18.26
N GLU A 212 2.40 10.64 17.39
CA GLU A 212 1.19 9.81 17.21
C GLU A 212 0.82 9.07 18.50
N LEU A 213 1.83 8.53 19.19
CA LEU A 213 1.64 7.84 20.47
C LEU A 213 1.13 8.77 21.56
N LEU A 214 1.68 9.98 21.66
CA LEU A 214 1.27 10.98 22.65
C LEU A 214 -0.16 11.47 22.42
N MET A 215 -0.55 11.70 21.16
CA MET A 215 -1.92 12.11 20.84
C MET A 215 -2.95 11.05 21.25
N LYS A 216 -2.64 9.76 21.06
CA LYS A 216 -3.57 8.65 21.34
C LYS A 216 -3.55 8.18 22.79
N TYR A 217 -2.37 8.18 23.43
CA TYR A 217 -2.15 7.50 24.71
C TYR A 217 -1.42 8.33 25.74
N GLY A 218 -0.82 9.48 25.37
CA GLY A 218 -0.09 10.32 26.31
C GLY A 218 -0.99 10.93 27.39
N THR A 219 -0.41 11.16 28.57
CA THR A 219 -1.08 11.97 29.60
C THR A 219 -1.18 13.43 29.16
N GLN A 220 -2.00 14.25 29.83
CA GLN A 220 -2.11 15.66 29.46
C GLN A 220 -0.77 16.38 29.62
N GLU A 221 -0.03 16.10 30.70
CA GLU A 221 1.28 16.67 30.98
C GLU A 221 2.31 16.30 29.90
N GLN A 222 2.28 15.04 29.43
CA GLN A 222 3.15 14.59 28.34
C GLN A 222 2.81 15.29 27.03
N ARG A 223 1.52 15.44 26.71
CA ARG A 223 1.06 16.15 25.51
C ARG A 223 1.49 17.61 25.54
N ASP A 224 1.22 18.31 26.63
CA ASP A 224 1.53 19.73 26.82
C ASP A 224 3.05 19.98 26.77
N HIS A 225 3.86 19.03 27.25
CA HIS A 225 5.31 19.13 27.21
C HIS A 225 5.91 18.85 25.83
N TYR A 226 5.56 17.70 25.23
CA TYR A 226 6.27 17.19 24.06
C TYR A 226 5.68 17.66 22.73
N LEU A 227 4.36 17.71 22.57
CA LEU A 227 3.76 18.01 21.26
C LEU A 227 4.18 19.39 20.71
N PRO A 228 4.22 20.47 21.50
CA PRO A 228 4.70 21.77 21.02
C PRO A 228 6.18 21.77 20.60
N LYS A 229 7.01 21.03 21.31
CA LYS A 229 8.45 20.94 21.01
C LYS A 229 8.73 20.06 19.79
N LEU A 230 7.96 19.00 19.61
CA LEU A 230 8.00 18.16 18.42
C LEU A 230 7.53 18.97 17.19
N ALA A 231 6.47 19.77 17.34
CA ALA A 231 5.94 20.59 16.26
C ALA A 231 6.92 21.67 15.77
N SER A 232 7.65 22.29 16.70
CA SER A 232 8.66 23.31 16.40
C SER A 232 10.03 22.75 16.00
N GLY A 233 10.24 21.43 16.16
CA GLY A 233 11.53 20.79 15.92
C GLY A 233 12.63 21.16 16.94
N GLU A 234 12.25 21.73 18.09
CA GLU A 234 13.10 21.78 19.29
C GLU A 234 13.45 20.35 19.70
N GLU A 235 12.43 19.50 19.73
CA GLU A 235 12.60 18.06 19.90
C GLU A 235 12.60 17.35 18.54
N ILE A 236 13.69 16.68 18.20
CA ILE A 236 13.77 15.74 17.07
C ILE A 236 13.54 14.33 17.61
N PRO A 237 12.43 13.67 17.25
CA PRO A 237 12.15 12.33 17.74
C PRO A 237 12.87 11.25 16.94
N CYS A 238 13.17 10.14 17.61
CA CYS A 238 13.39 8.84 16.96
C CYS A 238 12.59 7.74 17.66
N PHE A 239 12.38 6.61 16.99
CA PHE A 239 11.62 5.48 17.55
C PHE A 239 12.39 4.17 17.51
N ALA A 240 12.83 3.70 18.67
CA ALA A 240 13.68 2.54 18.85
C ALA A 240 12.89 1.28 19.19
N LEU A 241 12.42 0.60 18.13
CA LEU A 241 11.78 -0.71 18.22
C LEU A 241 12.77 -1.85 17.93
N THR A 242 13.47 -1.79 16.80
CA THR A 242 14.29 -2.90 16.29
C THR A 242 15.59 -3.10 17.07
N SER A 243 15.88 -4.36 17.39
CA SER A 243 17.11 -4.81 18.06
C SER A 243 17.87 -5.84 17.20
N PRO A 244 19.09 -6.25 17.61
CA PRO A 244 19.82 -7.33 16.94
C PRO A 244 19.02 -8.63 16.80
N GLU A 245 18.26 -9.01 17.82
CA GLU A 245 17.52 -10.29 17.89
C GLU A 245 16.04 -10.16 17.49
N ALA A 246 15.48 -8.95 17.43
CA ALA A 246 14.07 -8.71 17.12
C ALA A 246 13.89 -7.62 16.06
N GLY A 247 13.32 -8.01 14.90
CA GLY A 247 12.91 -7.11 13.83
C GLY A 247 11.47 -7.39 13.43
N SER A 248 11.31 -8.35 12.51
CA SER A 248 9.99 -8.81 12.08
C SER A 248 9.13 -9.41 13.19
N ASP A 249 9.76 -10.17 14.09
CA ASP A 249 9.12 -10.64 15.32
C ASP A 249 9.32 -9.61 16.43
N ALA A 250 8.60 -8.49 16.32
CA ALA A 250 8.69 -7.40 17.28
C ALA A 250 8.10 -7.76 18.67
N GLY A 251 7.44 -8.91 18.82
CA GLY A 251 7.05 -9.44 20.14
C GLY A 251 8.23 -10.06 20.90
N ALA A 252 9.28 -10.48 20.19
CA ALA A 252 10.45 -11.14 20.76
C ALA A 252 11.54 -10.18 21.27
N LEU A 253 11.18 -8.92 21.60
CA LEU A 253 12.12 -7.95 22.18
C LEU A 253 12.87 -8.55 23.39
N ILE A 254 14.17 -8.24 23.48
CA ILE A 254 15.04 -8.66 24.59
C ILE A 254 15.50 -7.48 25.45
N ASP A 255 15.26 -6.26 24.96
CA ASP A 255 15.48 -5.03 25.71
C ASP A 255 14.56 -5.03 26.94
N ARG A 256 15.12 -4.70 28.11
CA ARG A 256 14.45 -4.91 29.40
C ARG A 256 14.35 -3.63 30.20
N GLY A 257 13.25 -3.50 30.92
CA GLY A 257 13.08 -2.51 31.99
C GLY A 257 12.65 -3.21 33.26
N VAL A 258 13.41 -3.04 34.34
CA VAL A 258 13.11 -3.65 35.64
C VAL A 258 12.63 -2.55 36.58
N VAL A 259 11.44 -2.72 37.15
CA VAL A 259 10.87 -1.80 38.14
C VAL A 259 11.77 -1.75 39.36
N CYS A 260 12.18 -0.54 39.75
CA CYS A 260 13.04 -0.32 40.90
C CYS A 260 12.82 1.07 41.50
N LYS A 261 13.38 1.30 42.70
CA LYS A 261 13.48 2.66 43.26
C LYS A 261 14.79 3.29 42.84
N GLY A 262 14.75 4.57 42.49
CA GLY A 262 15.93 5.36 42.15
C GLY A 262 15.73 6.83 42.46
N GLU A 263 16.78 7.63 42.30
CA GLU A 263 16.73 9.07 42.52
C GLU A 263 16.33 9.79 41.23
N HIS A 264 15.35 10.69 41.30
CA HIS A 264 14.96 11.59 40.23
C HIS A 264 14.65 12.96 40.83
N ASN A 265 15.26 14.03 40.30
CA ASN A 265 15.11 15.40 40.83
C ASN A 265 15.37 15.54 42.34
N GLY A 266 16.31 14.75 42.88
CA GLY A 266 16.66 14.76 44.30
C GLY A 266 15.68 14.03 45.22
N GLU A 267 14.66 13.38 44.67
CA GLU A 267 13.69 12.56 45.42
C GLU A 267 13.81 11.09 45.04
N GLN A 268 13.57 10.20 46.01
CA GLN A 268 13.52 8.77 45.73
C GLN A 268 12.15 8.38 45.20
N VAL A 269 12.10 8.03 43.91
CA VAL A 269 10.87 7.70 43.19
C VAL A 269 10.87 6.26 42.69
N LEU A 270 9.69 5.76 42.35
CA LEU A 270 9.55 4.50 41.64
C LEU A 270 9.82 4.74 40.14
N GLY A 271 10.61 3.87 39.54
CA GLY A 271 11.07 4.00 38.17
C GLY A 271 11.45 2.66 37.56
N LEU A 272 12.27 2.74 36.51
CA LEU A 272 12.73 1.61 35.72
C LEU A 272 14.24 1.70 35.54
N SER A 273 14.95 0.59 35.77
CA SER A 273 16.30 0.40 35.25
C SER A 273 16.23 -0.25 33.87
N LEU A 274 16.61 0.50 32.84
CA LEU A 274 16.51 0.11 31.44
C LEU A 274 17.86 -0.37 30.90
N THR A 275 17.82 -1.45 30.11
CA THR A 275 18.97 -1.91 29.32
C THR A 275 18.52 -2.29 27.92
N TRP A 276 19.13 -1.70 26.90
CA TRP A 276 18.76 -1.91 25.50
C TRP A 276 19.96 -1.85 24.56
N ASN A 277 19.78 -2.47 23.40
CA ASN A 277 20.68 -2.31 22.25
C ASN A 277 19.86 -2.33 20.96
N LYS A 278 19.70 -1.16 20.35
CA LYS A 278 18.83 -0.93 19.20
C LYS A 278 19.65 -0.58 17.97
N ARG A 279 19.13 -0.95 16.80
CA ARG A 279 19.78 -0.72 15.50
C ARG A 279 18.76 -0.30 14.46
N TYR A 280 19.27 0.35 13.41
CA TYR A 280 18.47 0.85 12.28
C TYR A 280 17.44 1.90 12.68
N ILE A 281 17.76 2.73 13.68
CA ILE A 281 16.83 3.73 14.18
C ILE A 281 17.02 5.02 13.38
N THR A 282 16.01 5.37 12.59
CA THR A 282 15.98 6.61 11.82
C THR A 282 15.95 7.82 12.76
N LEU A 283 16.64 8.89 12.40
CA LEU A 283 16.90 10.10 13.18
C LEU A 283 17.71 9.93 14.48
N ALA A 284 17.97 8.71 14.98
CA ALA A 284 18.70 8.50 16.24
C ALA A 284 20.01 9.31 16.39
N PRO A 285 20.87 9.46 15.36
CA PRO A 285 22.11 10.23 15.49
C PRO A 285 21.93 11.70 15.87
N VAL A 286 20.77 12.28 15.55
CA VAL A 286 20.43 13.70 15.75
C VAL A 286 19.19 13.90 16.64
N ALA A 287 18.62 12.81 17.15
CA ALA A 287 17.43 12.86 17.99
C ALA A 287 17.75 13.47 19.35
N THR A 288 16.80 14.24 19.86
CA THR A 288 16.82 14.83 21.22
C THR A 288 15.88 14.06 22.17
N VAL A 289 14.87 13.38 21.61
CA VAL A 289 13.99 12.47 22.35
C VAL A 289 13.90 11.10 21.70
N LEU A 290 14.09 10.07 22.51
CA LEU A 290 14.06 8.65 22.15
C LEU A 290 12.75 8.02 22.62
N GLY A 291 11.91 7.61 21.68
CA GLY A 291 10.83 6.66 21.97
C GLY A 291 11.39 5.23 22.03
N LEU A 292 11.37 4.58 23.19
CA LEU A 292 11.96 3.26 23.39
C LEU A 292 10.89 2.21 23.71
N ALA A 293 10.85 1.13 22.93
CA ALA A 293 10.06 -0.05 23.24
C ALA A 293 10.91 -1.15 23.91
N PHE A 294 10.47 -1.67 25.05
CA PHE A 294 11.16 -2.68 25.85
C PHE A 294 10.17 -3.61 26.58
N LYS A 295 10.63 -4.77 27.05
CA LYS A 295 9.86 -5.65 27.93
C LYS A 295 10.03 -5.23 29.38
N MET A 296 8.93 -5.01 30.08
CA MET A 296 8.91 -4.54 31.46
C MET A 296 8.68 -5.68 32.44
N PHE A 297 9.46 -5.69 33.52
CA PHE A 297 9.46 -6.68 34.58
C PHE A 297 9.37 -6.02 35.96
N ASP A 298 8.61 -6.61 36.87
CA ASP A 298 8.43 -6.18 38.27
C ASP A 298 8.69 -7.36 39.23
N PRO A 299 9.95 -7.81 39.36
CA PRO A 299 10.30 -8.98 40.17
C PRO A 299 10.05 -8.77 41.68
N ASP A 300 10.04 -7.51 42.13
CA ASP A 300 9.85 -7.14 43.53
C ASP A 300 8.39 -6.75 43.84
N HIS A 301 7.47 -6.89 42.88
CA HIS A 301 6.04 -6.59 43.02
C HIS A 301 5.75 -5.17 43.54
N LEU A 302 6.48 -4.18 43.01
CA LEU A 302 6.36 -2.78 43.42
C LEU A 302 5.19 -2.05 42.74
N LEU A 303 4.71 -2.55 41.59
CA LEU A 303 3.57 -2.03 40.84
C LEU A 303 2.36 -2.96 40.90
N GLY A 304 2.55 -4.27 41.00
CA GLY A 304 1.45 -5.22 41.12
C GLY A 304 1.88 -6.68 41.22
N ASP A 305 0.90 -7.58 41.08
CA ASP A 305 1.09 -9.01 41.37
C ASP A 305 1.79 -9.81 40.24
N LYS A 306 2.15 -9.17 39.12
CA LYS A 306 2.73 -9.83 37.95
C LYS A 306 4.21 -9.47 37.80
N GLU A 307 5.06 -10.48 37.68
CA GLU A 307 6.50 -10.27 37.43
C GLU A 307 6.79 -9.82 35.98
N GLU A 308 6.12 -10.40 34.98
CA GLU A 308 6.25 -9.97 33.58
C GLU A 308 5.02 -9.14 33.19
N LEU A 309 5.22 -7.85 32.96
CA LEU A 309 4.13 -6.92 32.66
C LEU A 309 3.83 -6.84 31.15
N GLY A 310 4.85 -7.00 30.31
CA GLY A 310 4.72 -6.98 28.85
C GLY A 310 5.52 -5.86 28.19
N ILE A 311 5.28 -5.64 26.88
CA ILE A 311 5.96 -4.58 26.14
C ILE A 311 5.45 -3.21 26.61
N THR A 312 6.37 -2.29 26.87
CA THR A 312 6.11 -0.92 27.32
C THR A 312 6.88 0.07 26.44
N VAL A 313 6.34 1.28 26.31
CA VAL A 313 6.98 2.37 25.55
C VAL A 313 7.23 3.55 26.48
N ALA A 314 8.44 4.10 26.46
CA ALA A 314 8.81 5.31 27.20
C ALA A 314 9.45 6.36 26.30
N LEU A 315 9.37 7.63 26.68
CA LEU A 315 10.08 8.74 26.05
C LEU A 315 11.27 9.15 26.93
N ILE A 316 12.46 9.19 26.35
CA ILE A 316 13.72 9.39 27.06
C ILE A 316 14.51 10.50 26.35
N PRO A 317 14.91 11.60 27.01
CA PRO A 317 15.85 12.56 26.47
C PRO A 317 17.17 11.87 26.10
N THR A 318 17.73 12.19 24.93
CA THR A 318 18.93 11.49 24.43
C THR A 318 20.22 11.93 25.13
N ASP A 319 20.18 13.04 25.87
CA ASP A 319 21.24 13.52 26.76
C ASP A 319 21.14 12.93 28.17
N HIS A 320 20.09 12.13 28.46
CA HIS A 320 19.90 11.50 29.76
C HIS A 320 21.07 10.55 30.11
N PRO A 321 21.61 10.58 31.35
CA PRO A 321 22.79 9.81 31.69
C PRO A 321 22.68 8.31 31.37
N GLY A 322 23.67 7.80 30.63
CA GLY A 322 23.75 6.40 30.24
C GLY A 322 23.12 6.07 28.88
N VAL A 323 22.41 7.02 28.25
CA VAL A 323 22.00 6.90 26.84
C VAL A 323 23.21 7.10 25.93
N VAL A 324 23.41 6.16 24.99
CA VAL A 324 24.46 6.22 23.96
C VAL A 324 23.80 6.39 22.60
N THR A 325 24.19 7.44 21.88
CA THR A 325 23.73 7.75 20.52
C THR A 325 24.82 8.48 19.71
N GLY A 326 24.52 8.91 18.48
CA GLY A 326 25.38 9.75 17.63
C GLY A 326 26.15 9.00 16.54
N ARG A 327 26.30 7.67 16.65
CA ARG A 327 26.88 6.85 15.58
C ARG A 327 25.90 6.70 14.42
N ARG A 328 26.40 6.56 13.20
CA ARG A 328 25.59 6.42 11.98
C ARG A 328 25.78 5.07 11.30
N HIS A 329 24.69 4.54 10.74
CA HIS A 329 24.71 3.51 9.71
C HIS A 329 24.78 4.16 8.33
N ASN A 330 25.15 3.38 7.31
CA ASN A 330 25.12 3.79 5.90
C ASN A 330 24.14 2.90 5.12
N PRO A 331 22.84 3.29 5.02
CA PRO A 331 21.83 2.51 4.32
C PRO A 331 21.97 2.70 2.80
N MET A 332 22.67 1.77 2.14
CA MET A 332 22.83 1.75 0.68
C MET A 332 23.47 3.03 0.09
N GLY A 333 24.27 3.78 0.86
CA GLY A 333 24.84 5.05 0.41
C GLY A 333 23.94 6.26 0.65
N MET A 334 22.69 6.08 1.08
CA MET A 334 21.76 7.18 1.32
C MET A 334 22.11 7.96 2.60
N ALA A 335 21.78 9.26 2.61
CA ALA A 335 22.26 10.21 3.62
C ALA A 335 21.26 10.51 4.76
N PHE A 336 20.04 9.97 4.73
CA PHE A 336 19.09 10.18 5.83
C PHE A 336 19.69 9.70 7.16
N MET A 337 19.28 10.33 8.26
CA MET A 337 19.85 10.02 9.55
C MET A 337 19.40 8.64 10.01
N ASN A 338 20.35 7.75 10.25
CA ASN A 338 20.07 6.42 10.78
C ASN A 338 21.23 5.95 11.65
N GLY A 339 20.95 5.41 12.83
CA GLY A 339 21.97 5.02 13.78
C GLY A 339 21.50 3.98 14.79
N PRO A 340 22.43 3.43 15.58
CA PRO A 340 22.09 2.62 16.73
C PRO A 340 21.91 3.49 17.99
N THR A 341 21.27 2.93 19.02
CA THR A 341 21.25 3.50 20.37
C THR A 341 21.38 2.38 21.40
N GLN A 342 22.09 2.67 22.49
CA GLN A 342 22.31 1.74 23.60
C GLN A 342 22.09 2.43 24.94
N GLY A 343 21.83 1.61 25.95
CA GLY A 343 21.86 2.03 27.34
C GLY A 343 22.01 0.81 28.25
N GLU A 344 22.72 1.00 29.35
CA GLU A 344 22.96 -0.03 30.35
C GLU A 344 22.59 0.51 31.74
N ASN A 345 21.63 -0.12 32.39
CA ASN A 345 21.09 0.27 33.70
C ASN A 345 20.69 1.75 33.81
N VAL A 346 20.07 2.30 32.76
CA VAL A 346 19.61 3.69 32.74
C VAL A 346 18.33 3.82 33.53
N PHE A 347 18.36 4.61 34.61
CA PHE A 347 17.19 4.86 35.43
C PHE A 347 16.27 5.91 34.82
N ILE A 348 14.97 5.62 34.71
CA ILE A 348 13.93 6.60 34.34
C ILE A 348 12.75 6.55 35.31
N PRO A 349 12.05 7.66 35.60
CA PRO A 349 10.83 7.63 36.39
C PRO A 349 9.68 6.97 35.61
N LEU A 350 8.69 6.42 36.31
CA LEU A 350 7.54 5.77 35.66
C LEU A 350 6.69 6.73 34.82
N ASP A 351 6.68 8.02 35.14
CA ASP A 351 5.92 9.04 34.41
C ASP A 351 6.42 9.28 32.98
N TRP A 352 7.59 8.72 32.63
CA TRP A 352 8.12 8.74 31.26
C TRP A 352 7.55 7.62 30.38
N ILE A 353 6.85 6.63 30.95
CA ILE A 353 6.06 5.68 30.18
C ILE A 353 4.97 6.46 29.46
N VAL A 354 4.77 6.24 28.16
CA VAL A 354 3.69 6.89 27.41
C VAL A 354 2.34 6.48 28.02
N GLY A 355 1.57 7.47 28.49
CA GLY A 355 0.32 7.24 29.23
C GLY A 355 0.50 6.95 30.72
N GLY A 356 1.74 7.03 31.22
CA GLY A 356 2.10 6.82 32.63
C GLY A 356 2.03 5.35 33.06
N ALA A 357 2.06 5.13 34.39
CA ALA A 357 2.07 3.80 34.98
C ALA A 357 0.86 2.93 34.58
N GLU A 358 -0.30 3.53 34.28
CA GLU A 358 -1.50 2.81 33.82
C GLU A 358 -1.32 2.09 32.48
N TYR A 359 -0.32 2.51 31.69
CA TYR A 359 0.01 1.92 30.39
C TYR A 359 1.24 1.01 30.42
N ALA A 360 1.78 0.71 31.60
CA ALA A 360 2.76 -0.35 31.78
C ALA A 360 2.24 -1.68 31.19
N GLY A 361 3.03 -2.30 30.31
CA GLY A 361 2.68 -3.56 29.63
C GLY A 361 1.74 -3.43 28.42
N LYS A 362 1.22 -2.24 28.11
CA LYS A 362 0.26 -2.01 27.01
C LYS A 362 0.90 -1.47 25.72
N GLY A 363 2.23 -1.44 25.66
CA GLY A 363 2.99 -0.89 24.53
C GLY A 363 2.80 -1.64 23.22
N TRP A 364 2.58 -2.97 23.25
CA TRP A 364 2.34 -3.74 22.02
C TRP A 364 1.07 -3.30 21.28
N GLN A 365 -0.03 -3.12 22.01
CA GLN A 365 -1.27 -2.60 21.46
C GLN A 365 -1.09 -1.23 20.78
N MET A 366 -0.32 -0.33 21.42
CA MET A 366 0.00 0.98 20.87
C MET A 366 0.75 0.86 19.54
N LEU A 367 1.80 0.02 19.53
CA LEU A 367 2.69 -0.18 18.38
C LEU A 367 1.94 -0.70 17.16
N VAL A 368 1.13 -1.77 17.32
CA VAL A 368 0.43 -2.37 16.18
C VAL A 368 -0.65 -1.44 15.61
N THR A 369 -1.27 -0.63 16.47
CA THR A 369 -2.27 0.35 16.05
C THR A 369 -1.63 1.46 15.21
N CYS A 370 -0.58 2.12 15.73
CA CYS A 370 0.08 3.24 15.04
C CYS A 370 0.81 2.79 13.75
N LEU A 371 1.44 1.60 13.79
CA LEU A 371 2.07 0.99 12.61
C LEU A 371 1.09 0.79 11.44
N SER A 372 -0.18 0.58 11.72
CA SER A 372 -1.18 0.31 10.67
C SER A 372 -1.55 1.58 9.89
N GLU A 373 -1.56 2.75 10.54
CA GLU A 373 -1.87 4.02 9.89
C GLU A 373 -0.67 4.53 9.08
N GLY A 374 0.53 4.60 9.70
CA GLY A 374 1.74 5.08 9.03
C GLY A 374 2.10 4.30 7.76
N ARG A 375 1.88 2.97 7.77
CA ARG A 375 2.11 2.06 6.63
C ARG A 375 1.28 2.43 5.40
N GLY A 376 0.11 3.03 5.59
CA GLY A 376 -0.78 3.46 4.51
C GLY A 376 -0.39 4.78 3.86
N ILE A 377 0.59 5.51 4.41
CA ILE A 377 0.91 6.89 4.01
C ILE A 377 2.36 7.00 3.54
N SER A 378 3.30 6.61 4.38
CA SER A 378 4.73 6.93 4.28
C SER A 378 5.43 6.27 3.08
N LEU A 379 5.61 4.94 3.11
CA LEU A 379 6.22 4.19 2.00
C LEU A 379 5.39 4.21 0.70
N PRO A 380 4.04 4.22 0.75
CA PRO A 380 3.22 4.54 -0.41
C PRO A 380 3.57 5.88 -1.08
N ALA A 381 3.80 6.96 -0.31
CA ALA A 381 4.20 8.25 -0.86
C ALA A 381 5.55 8.18 -1.59
N LEU A 382 6.57 7.53 -1.00
CA LEU A 382 7.87 7.32 -1.66
C LEU A 382 7.74 6.52 -2.98
N SER A 383 6.86 5.53 -2.99
CA SER A 383 6.61 4.68 -4.16
C SER A 383 5.93 5.49 -5.28
N SER A 384 4.94 6.31 -4.94
CA SER A 384 4.27 7.21 -5.89
C SER A 384 5.19 8.32 -6.38
N ALA A 385 6.10 8.84 -5.54
CA ALA A 385 7.13 9.78 -5.96
C ALA A 385 8.03 9.19 -7.05
N THR A 386 8.53 7.98 -6.82
CA THR A 386 9.33 7.23 -7.79
C THR A 386 8.56 7.04 -9.10
N ALA A 387 7.29 6.67 -9.01
CA ALA A 387 6.42 6.47 -10.16
C ALA A 387 6.20 7.75 -10.97
N ALA A 388 5.77 8.83 -10.31
CA ALA A 388 5.49 10.11 -10.94
C ALA A 388 6.74 10.71 -11.58
N LEU A 389 7.90 10.64 -10.90
CA LEU A 389 9.19 11.09 -11.44
C LEU A 389 9.59 10.29 -12.68
N CYS A 390 9.51 8.95 -12.61
CA CYS A 390 9.82 8.08 -13.74
C CYS A 390 8.85 8.33 -14.91
N TYR A 391 7.56 8.50 -14.65
CA TYR A 391 6.56 8.80 -15.66
C TYR A 391 6.87 10.11 -16.38
N ARG A 392 7.09 11.19 -15.61
CA ARG A 392 7.33 12.52 -16.16
C ARG A 392 8.58 12.56 -17.04
N TYR A 393 9.72 12.18 -16.46
CA TYR A 393 11.01 12.36 -17.10
C TYR A 393 11.34 11.27 -18.12
N THR A 394 10.90 10.03 -17.94
CA THR A 394 11.13 8.98 -18.95
C THR A 394 10.29 9.24 -20.20
N GLY A 395 9.06 9.73 -20.05
CA GLY A 395 8.21 10.13 -21.18
C GLY A 395 8.82 11.28 -21.97
N ALA A 396 9.33 12.30 -21.26
CA ALA A 396 10.05 13.40 -21.89
C ALA A 396 11.35 12.94 -22.57
N TYR A 397 12.18 12.18 -21.85
CA TYR A 397 13.47 11.70 -22.34
C TYR A 397 13.33 10.81 -23.58
N SER A 398 12.27 10.00 -23.68
CA SER A 398 12.05 9.14 -24.85
C SER A 398 11.77 9.92 -26.14
N LYS A 399 11.19 11.12 -26.04
CA LYS A 399 11.01 12.08 -27.15
C LYS A 399 12.27 12.89 -27.45
N ILE A 400 13.08 13.18 -26.43
CA ILE A 400 14.33 13.95 -26.55
C ILE A 400 15.43 13.11 -27.21
N ARG A 401 15.60 11.87 -26.75
CA ARG A 401 16.70 11.00 -27.20
C ARG A 401 16.40 10.42 -28.57
N LYS A 402 17.41 10.48 -29.46
CA LYS A 402 17.33 9.89 -30.80
C LYS A 402 18.35 8.80 -31.00
N GLN A 403 17.93 7.69 -31.62
CA GLN A 403 18.79 6.62 -32.12
C GLN A 403 18.24 6.12 -33.46
N PHE A 404 19.12 5.62 -34.34
CA PHE A 404 18.74 5.16 -35.68
C PHE A 404 17.85 6.16 -36.44
N ASN A 405 18.12 7.46 -36.27
CA ASN A 405 17.37 8.55 -36.90
C ASN A 405 15.90 8.70 -36.45
N LEU A 406 15.46 8.04 -35.38
CA LEU A 406 14.13 8.15 -34.79
C LEU A 406 14.21 8.63 -33.34
N GLU A 407 13.11 9.14 -32.82
CA GLU A 407 12.95 9.34 -31.38
C GLU A 407 12.84 7.97 -30.74
N ILE A 408 13.42 7.76 -29.54
CA ILE A 408 13.41 6.41 -28.97
C ILE A 408 12.01 5.96 -28.56
N SER A 409 11.07 6.90 -28.38
CA SER A 409 9.64 6.61 -28.21
C SER A 409 9.03 5.84 -29.39
N ASP A 410 9.62 5.92 -30.58
CA ASP A 410 9.07 5.31 -31.80
C ASP A 410 9.44 3.81 -31.93
N PHE A 411 10.14 3.23 -30.95
CA PHE A 411 10.50 1.81 -30.93
C PHE A 411 9.56 1.03 -30.00
N GLU A 412 8.91 -0.02 -30.52
CA GLU A 412 7.99 -0.89 -29.76
C GLU A 412 8.61 -1.44 -28.46
N GLY A 413 9.90 -1.80 -28.47
CA GLY A 413 10.58 -2.27 -27.26
C GLY A 413 10.75 -1.21 -26.15
N VAL A 414 10.81 0.07 -26.52
CA VAL A 414 10.79 1.20 -25.57
C VAL A 414 9.36 1.46 -25.13
N GLU A 415 8.41 1.44 -26.07
CA GLU A 415 6.98 1.58 -25.79
C GLU A 415 6.48 0.56 -24.76
N GLU A 416 6.88 -0.72 -24.86
CA GLU A 416 6.51 -1.76 -23.90
C GLU A 416 6.94 -1.40 -22.45
N ALA A 417 8.13 -0.79 -22.31
CA ALA A 417 8.62 -0.30 -21.03
C ALA A 417 7.84 0.95 -20.56
N LEU A 418 7.56 1.89 -21.46
CA LEU A 418 6.75 3.08 -21.18
C LEU A 418 5.32 2.73 -20.76
N ALA A 419 4.69 1.73 -21.40
CA ALA A 419 3.35 1.26 -21.06
C ALA A 419 3.28 0.75 -19.62
N ARG A 420 4.29 -0.01 -19.16
CA ARG A 420 4.38 -0.44 -17.76
C ARG A 420 4.56 0.74 -16.80
N ILE A 421 5.40 1.72 -17.16
CA ILE A 421 5.60 2.93 -16.36
C ILE A 421 4.28 3.70 -16.24
N ALA A 422 3.59 3.92 -17.35
CA ALA A 422 2.31 4.62 -17.45
C ALA A 422 1.21 3.94 -16.64
N GLY A 423 0.96 2.66 -16.90
CA GLY A 423 -0.08 1.88 -16.25
C GLY A 423 0.10 1.83 -14.74
N TYR A 424 1.31 1.47 -14.27
CA TYR A 424 1.56 1.38 -12.84
C TYR A 424 1.59 2.74 -12.14
N THR A 425 1.99 3.83 -12.81
CA THR A 425 1.95 5.17 -12.19
C THR A 425 0.52 5.59 -11.88
N TYR A 426 -0.42 5.37 -12.80
CA TYR A 426 -1.84 5.64 -12.56
C TYR A 426 -2.40 4.78 -11.43
N LEU A 427 -2.02 3.50 -11.36
CA LEU A 427 -2.39 2.61 -10.26
C LEU A 427 -1.85 3.09 -8.90
N LEU A 428 -0.56 3.43 -8.84
CA LEU A 428 0.09 3.90 -7.61
C LEU A 428 -0.55 5.19 -7.09
N GLU A 429 -0.86 6.14 -7.96
CA GLU A 429 -1.54 7.37 -7.55
C GLU A 429 -2.98 7.10 -7.09
N SER A 430 -3.71 6.24 -7.80
CA SER A 430 -5.06 5.81 -7.41
C SER A 430 -5.08 5.14 -6.04
N MET A 431 -4.12 4.24 -5.78
CA MET A 431 -3.97 3.57 -4.48
C MET A 431 -3.59 4.53 -3.37
N ARG A 432 -2.63 5.44 -3.63
CA ARG A 432 -2.17 6.43 -2.66
C ARG A 432 -3.33 7.28 -2.16
N ILE A 433 -4.10 7.86 -3.09
CA ILE A 433 -5.23 8.73 -2.75
C ILE A 433 -6.29 7.97 -1.97
N MET A 434 -6.72 6.80 -2.47
CA MET A 434 -7.80 6.05 -1.81
C MET A 434 -7.38 5.55 -0.42
N THR A 435 -6.11 5.15 -0.25
CA THR A 435 -5.60 4.65 1.05
C THR A 435 -5.42 5.78 2.05
N ALA A 436 -4.85 6.92 1.64
CA ALA A 436 -4.75 8.11 2.49
C ALA A 436 -6.14 8.61 2.92
N GLY A 437 -7.09 8.65 1.97
CA GLY A 437 -8.48 9.00 2.24
C GLY A 437 -9.18 8.12 3.27
N ALA A 438 -8.82 6.83 3.35
CA ALA A 438 -9.34 5.96 4.40
C ALA A 438 -8.87 6.40 5.79
N VAL A 439 -7.61 6.81 5.93
CA VAL A 439 -7.05 7.32 7.19
C VAL A 439 -7.69 8.67 7.56
N ASP A 440 -7.95 9.54 6.58
CA ASP A 440 -8.67 10.81 6.78
C ASP A 440 -10.11 10.62 7.27
N LEU A 441 -10.73 9.47 6.95
CA LEU A 441 -12.02 9.07 7.49
C LEU A 441 -11.93 8.46 8.90
N HIS A 442 -10.78 8.57 9.56
CA HIS A 442 -10.46 7.99 10.86
C HIS A 442 -10.60 6.46 10.92
N VAL A 443 -10.53 5.80 9.76
CA VAL A 443 -10.46 4.34 9.67
C VAL A 443 -9.01 3.94 9.96
N LYS A 444 -8.81 2.79 10.60
CA LYS A 444 -7.49 2.19 10.82
C LYS A 444 -7.26 0.98 9.90
N PRO A 445 -7.08 1.18 8.58
CA PRO A 445 -7.20 0.12 7.58
C PRO A 445 -5.95 -0.78 7.52
N SER A 446 -5.79 -1.70 8.47
CA SER A 446 -4.55 -2.50 8.63
C SER A 446 -4.26 -3.44 7.45
N VAL A 447 -5.29 -4.03 6.85
CA VAL A 447 -5.15 -4.92 5.69
C VAL A 447 -4.87 -4.13 4.41
N VAL A 448 -5.61 -3.04 4.18
CA VAL A 448 -5.43 -2.18 3.00
C VAL A 448 -4.09 -1.44 3.03
N SER A 449 -3.65 -0.93 4.19
CA SER A 449 -2.30 -0.35 4.33
C SER A 449 -1.21 -1.38 4.04
N ALA A 450 -1.39 -2.65 4.43
CA ALA A 450 -0.48 -3.73 4.06
C ALA A 450 -0.48 -4.04 2.55
N ILE A 451 -1.66 -4.01 1.90
CA ILE A 451 -1.78 -4.13 0.44
C ILE A 451 -1.04 -2.98 -0.25
N ALA A 452 -1.32 -1.74 0.16
CA ALA A 452 -0.67 -0.54 -0.37
C ALA A 452 0.85 -0.62 -0.21
N LYS A 453 1.36 -0.83 1.01
CA LYS A 453 2.80 -0.93 1.24
C LYS A 453 3.47 -2.01 0.41
N TYR A 454 2.92 -3.23 0.39
CA TYR A 454 3.53 -4.33 -0.34
C TYR A 454 3.52 -4.09 -1.85
N HIS A 455 2.35 -3.84 -2.46
CA HIS A 455 2.26 -3.71 -3.92
C HIS A 455 2.89 -2.42 -4.43
N MET A 456 2.70 -1.30 -3.74
CA MET A 456 3.22 -0.03 -4.23
C MET A 456 4.75 -0.01 -4.22
N THR A 457 5.37 -0.55 -3.17
CA THR A 457 6.84 -0.64 -3.12
C THR A 457 7.39 -1.62 -4.17
N GLU A 458 6.77 -2.79 -4.40
CA GLU A 458 7.22 -3.71 -5.47
C GLU A 458 7.03 -3.14 -6.88
N LEU A 459 5.89 -2.51 -7.15
CA LEU A 459 5.61 -1.90 -8.46
C LEU A 459 6.52 -0.70 -8.74
N SER A 460 6.88 0.08 -7.71
CA SER A 460 7.87 1.14 -7.86
C SER A 460 9.24 0.61 -8.33
N ARG A 461 9.65 -0.60 -7.87
CA ARG A 461 10.90 -1.25 -8.34
C ARG A 461 10.83 -1.59 -9.82
N VAL A 462 9.67 -2.06 -10.26
CA VAL A 462 9.42 -2.38 -11.66
C VAL A 462 9.50 -1.10 -12.50
N ILE A 463 8.85 -0.03 -12.05
CA ILE A 463 8.85 1.26 -12.76
C ILE A 463 10.27 1.81 -12.89
N VAL A 464 11.00 1.98 -11.78
CA VAL A 464 12.34 2.57 -11.83
C VAL A 464 13.31 1.71 -12.64
N ARG A 465 13.17 0.38 -12.62
CA ARG A 465 13.96 -0.51 -13.49
C ARG A 465 13.68 -0.25 -14.97
N ASN A 466 12.40 -0.17 -15.37
CA ASN A 466 12.05 0.16 -16.76
C ASN A 466 12.56 1.56 -17.15
N ALA A 467 12.48 2.54 -16.24
CA ALA A 467 13.01 3.87 -16.48
C ALA A 467 14.53 3.84 -16.72
N MET A 468 15.28 3.10 -15.89
CA MET A 468 16.72 2.91 -16.06
C MET A 468 17.06 2.26 -17.41
N ASP A 469 16.30 1.24 -17.82
CA ASP A 469 16.48 0.56 -19.11
C ASP A 469 16.26 1.53 -20.29
N VAL A 470 15.22 2.37 -20.25
CA VAL A 470 14.93 3.37 -21.30
C VAL A 470 16.02 4.45 -21.35
N HIS A 471 16.58 4.87 -20.21
CA HIS A 471 17.65 5.87 -20.17
C HIS A 471 19.01 5.29 -20.58
N GLY A 472 19.21 3.98 -20.47
CA GLY A 472 20.45 3.29 -20.79
C GLY A 472 21.62 3.85 -19.97
N GLY A 473 22.75 4.15 -20.64
CA GLY A 473 23.94 4.66 -19.99
C GLY A 473 23.69 5.90 -19.12
N ARG A 474 22.75 6.79 -19.50
CA ARG A 474 22.41 7.99 -18.72
C ARG A 474 21.86 7.66 -17.33
N GLY A 475 21.09 6.59 -17.19
CA GLY A 475 20.59 6.15 -15.88
C GLY A 475 21.71 5.63 -14.97
N LEU A 476 22.82 5.16 -15.55
CA LEU A 476 23.92 4.52 -14.82
C LEU A 476 25.01 5.49 -14.36
N ILE A 477 25.21 6.62 -15.05
CA ILE A 477 26.25 7.59 -14.70
C ILE A 477 25.77 8.42 -13.51
N LEU A 478 26.39 8.23 -12.36
CA LEU A 478 26.14 9.05 -11.17
C LEU A 478 26.67 10.47 -11.37
N GLY A 479 25.90 11.45 -10.89
CA GLY A 479 26.27 12.85 -10.89
C GLY A 479 25.05 13.75 -10.68
N PRO A 480 25.24 15.08 -10.58
CA PRO A 480 24.16 16.04 -10.37
C PRO A 480 23.03 15.93 -11.41
N ARG A 481 23.31 15.51 -12.65
CA ARG A 481 22.31 15.39 -13.73
C ARG A 481 21.46 14.12 -13.62
N ASN A 482 21.79 13.16 -12.76
CA ASN A 482 21.09 11.89 -12.67
C ASN A 482 19.94 11.95 -11.66
N TYR A 483 18.70 11.97 -12.16
CA TYR A 483 17.49 12.00 -11.34
C TYR A 483 16.89 10.61 -11.03
N LEU A 484 17.50 9.51 -11.49
CA LEU A 484 16.96 8.16 -11.30
C LEU A 484 17.77 7.32 -10.29
N ALA A 485 19.08 7.54 -10.21
CA ALA A 485 19.98 6.63 -9.52
C ALA A 485 19.68 6.49 -8.04
N HIS A 486 19.47 7.59 -7.30
CA HIS A 486 19.19 7.52 -5.87
C HIS A 486 17.82 6.89 -5.56
N CYS A 487 16.81 7.11 -6.40
CA CYS A 487 15.53 6.40 -6.30
C CYS A 487 15.72 4.89 -6.53
N TYR A 488 16.53 4.51 -7.52
CA TYR A 488 16.86 3.11 -7.78
C TYR A 488 17.64 2.46 -6.61
N ILE A 489 18.67 3.14 -6.11
CA ILE A 489 19.55 2.65 -5.04
C ILE A 489 18.79 2.48 -3.71
N SER A 490 17.88 3.40 -3.39
CA SER A 490 17.10 3.36 -2.13
C SER A 490 15.96 2.34 -2.13
N THR A 491 15.57 1.84 -3.31
CA THR A 491 14.44 0.91 -3.49
C THR A 491 14.46 -0.31 -2.53
N PRO A 492 15.59 -0.98 -2.24
CA PRO A 492 15.62 -2.12 -1.31
C PRO A 492 15.24 -1.76 0.14
N ILE A 493 15.38 -0.50 0.55
CA ILE A 493 15.08 -0.05 1.91
C ILE A 493 13.58 -0.14 2.17
N ALA A 494 12.76 0.41 1.26
CA ALA A 494 11.31 0.47 1.39
C ALA A 494 10.63 -0.92 1.45
N ILE A 495 11.18 -1.91 0.75
CA ILE A 495 10.64 -3.29 0.78
C ILE A 495 10.98 -4.03 2.08
N THR A 496 11.99 -3.57 2.83
CA THR A 496 12.49 -4.23 4.05
C THR A 496 11.90 -3.64 5.33
N VAL A 497 11.75 -2.31 5.40
CA VAL A 497 11.27 -1.61 6.61
C VAL A 497 9.73 -1.63 6.73
N GLU A 498 9.22 -1.24 7.91
CA GLU A 498 7.79 -1.23 8.27
C GLU A 498 7.04 -2.55 8.05
N GLY A 499 7.78 -3.66 8.19
CA GLY A 499 7.33 -5.01 7.87
C GLY A 499 7.83 -5.40 6.48
N ALA A 500 8.82 -6.30 6.46
CA ALA A 500 9.39 -6.80 5.22
C ALA A 500 8.30 -7.36 4.30
N ASN A 501 8.35 -7.04 3.00
CA ASN A 501 7.35 -7.42 2.01
C ASN A 501 7.05 -8.92 2.00
N ILE A 502 8.07 -9.75 2.27
CA ILE A 502 7.93 -11.20 2.42
C ILE A 502 6.92 -11.55 3.53
N LEU A 503 6.95 -10.88 4.67
CA LEU A 503 6.01 -11.17 5.76
C LEU A 503 4.67 -10.47 5.54
N THR A 504 4.68 -9.22 5.06
CA THR A 504 3.46 -8.46 4.77
C THR A 504 2.56 -9.24 3.81
N ARG A 505 3.12 -9.78 2.72
CA ARG A 505 2.37 -10.60 1.76
C ARG A 505 1.88 -11.92 2.34
N ASN A 506 2.74 -12.65 3.06
CA ASN A 506 2.44 -14.03 3.47
C ASN A 506 1.56 -14.11 4.73
N LEU A 507 1.70 -13.17 5.67
CA LEU A 507 1.09 -13.22 7.01
C LEU A 507 0.02 -12.16 7.24
N ILE A 508 0.19 -10.93 6.73
CA ILE A 508 -0.70 -9.80 7.06
C ILE A 508 -1.89 -9.76 6.12
N ILE A 509 -1.66 -9.59 4.82
CA ILE A 509 -2.73 -9.30 3.83
C ILE A 509 -3.86 -10.34 3.90
N PHE A 510 -3.51 -11.63 3.79
CA PHE A 510 -4.52 -12.67 3.87
C PHE A 510 -4.78 -13.16 5.29
N GLY A 511 -3.75 -13.30 6.14
CA GLY A 511 -3.92 -13.88 7.48
C GLY A 511 -4.86 -13.05 8.36
N GLN A 512 -4.60 -11.75 8.45
CA GLN A 512 -5.49 -10.83 9.18
C GLN A 512 -6.79 -10.59 8.41
N GLY A 513 -6.71 -10.41 7.09
CA GLY A 513 -7.89 -10.24 6.23
C GLY A 513 -8.91 -11.37 6.38
N ALA A 514 -8.48 -12.63 6.30
CA ALA A 514 -9.37 -13.79 6.39
C ALA A 514 -10.06 -13.94 7.74
N ILE A 515 -9.42 -13.52 8.83
CA ILE A 515 -10.02 -13.58 10.17
C ILE A 515 -10.98 -12.40 10.36
N ARG A 516 -10.54 -11.18 10.02
CA ARG A 516 -11.27 -9.94 10.32
C ARG A 516 -12.39 -9.63 9.33
N CYS A 517 -12.15 -9.84 8.04
CA CYS A 517 -13.10 -9.51 6.98
C CYS A 517 -14.20 -10.56 6.82
N HIS A 518 -13.96 -11.79 7.31
CA HIS A 518 -14.94 -12.86 7.24
C HIS A 518 -16.07 -12.62 8.25
N PRO A 519 -17.37 -12.70 7.85
CA PRO A 519 -18.48 -12.30 8.72
C PRO A 519 -18.64 -13.13 10.01
N PHE A 520 -18.11 -14.35 10.03
CA PHE A 520 -18.35 -15.34 11.09
C PHE A 520 -17.11 -15.76 11.87
N ILE A 521 -15.91 -15.80 11.26
CA ILE A 521 -14.76 -16.53 11.82
C ILE A 521 -14.29 -15.91 13.14
N PHE A 522 -14.09 -14.59 13.18
CA PHE A 522 -13.66 -13.91 14.39
C PHE A 522 -14.66 -14.08 15.54
N ARG A 523 -15.96 -14.00 15.27
CA ARG A 523 -17.02 -14.20 16.28
C ARG A 523 -17.09 -15.65 16.75
N GLU A 524 -16.92 -16.62 15.85
CA GLU A 524 -16.83 -18.04 16.20
C GLU A 524 -15.64 -18.32 17.12
N MET A 525 -14.50 -17.65 16.87
CA MET A 525 -13.31 -17.72 17.71
C MET A 525 -13.55 -17.12 19.11
N GLN A 526 -14.18 -15.95 19.19
CA GLN A 526 -14.55 -15.33 20.46
C GLN A 526 -15.53 -16.20 21.27
N ALA A 527 -16.58 -16.71 20.63
CA ALA A 527 -17.52 -17.64 21.25
C ALA A 527 -16.81 -18.92 21.75
N ALA A 528 -15.81 -19.41 21.02
CA ALA A 528 -15.04 -20.58 21.45
C ALA A 528 -14.07 -20.28 22.62
N GLN A 529 -13.67 -19.04 22.85
CA GLN A 529 -12.74 -18.66 23.93
C GLN A 529 -13.44 -18.22 25.22
N SER A 530 -14.74 -17.90 25.17
CA SER A 530 -15.52 -17.49 26.34
C SER A 530 -15.62 -18.59 27.41
N THR A 531 -15.63 -18.16 28.68
CA THR A 531 -15.70 -19.02 29.87
C THR A 531 -17.10 -19.58 30.14
N ASP A 532 -18.15 -18.96 29.62
CA ASP A 532 -19.54 -19.46 29.75
C ASP A 532 -19.86 -20.48 28.64
N ASN A 533 -19.70 -21.77 28.94
CA ASN A 533 -19.86 -22.84 27.94
C ASN A 533 -21.28 -22.95 27.35
N GLU A 534 -22.34 -22.63 28.08
CA GLU A 534 -23.73 -22.80 27.59
C GLU A 534 -24.17 -21.62 26.72
N ALA A 535 -23.85 -20.39 27.13
CA ALA A 535 -24.09 -19.22 26.29
C ALA A 535 -23.24 -19.28 25.02
N SER A 536 -21.97 -19.65 25.15
CA SER A 536 -21.04 -19.82 24.02
C SER A 536 -21.53 -20.87 23.02
N LEU A 537 -22.09 -21.99 23.49
CA LEU A 537 -22.61 -23.04 22.61
C LEU A 537 -23.82 -22.55 21.80
N ARG A 538 -24.71 -21.74 22.39
CA ARG A 538 -25.86 -21.16 21.69
C ARG A 538 -25.43 -20.14 20.64
N GLU A 539 -24.48 -19.28 20.98
CA GLU A 539 -23.93 -18.32 20.05
C GLU A 539 -23.20 -19.01 18.89
N PHE A 540 -22.36 -19.99 19.20
CA PHE A 540 -21.67 -20.80 18.19
C PHE A 540 -22.63 -21.55 17.27
N ASP A 541 -23.70 -22.15 17.81
CA ASP A 541 -24.75 -22.80 17.02
C ASP A 541 -25.42 -21.83 16.02
N SER A 542 -25.71 -20.60 16.45
CA SER A 542 -26.26 -19.57 15.55
C SER A 542 -25.26 -19.13 14.47
N LEU A 543 -23.99 -18.99 14.82
CA LEU A 543 -22.94 -18.55 13.89
C LEU A 543 -22.64 -19.62 12.85
N ILE A 544 -22.43 -20.87 13.26
CA ILE A 544 -22.01 -21.94 12.34
C ILE A 544 -23.06 -22.25 11.27
N PHE A 545 -24.36 -22.21 11.60
CA PHE A 545 -25.41 -22.43 10.60
C PHE A 545 -25.57 -21.26 9.62
N ARG A 546 -25.33 -20.03 10.08
CA ARG A 546 -25.25 -18.87 9.17
C ARG A 546 -24.02 -18.95 8.27
N HIS A 547 -22.89 -19.39 8.81
CA HIS A 547 -21.66 -19.64 8.06
C HIS A 547 -21.87 -20.73 6.99
N ILE A 548 -22.49 -21.87 7.32
CA ILE A 548 -22.83 -22.91 6.34
C ILE A 548 -23.70 -22.34 5.21
N GLY A 549 -24.75 -21.58 5.55
CA GLY A 549 -25.61 -20.92 4.56
C GLY A 549 -24.83 -19.94 3.66
N TYR A 550 -23.92 -19.18 4.25
CA TYR A 550 -23.04 -18.26 3.54
C TYR A 550 -22.10 -18.98 2.57
N THR A 551 -21.45 -20.07 2.99
CA THR A 551 -20.59 -20.87 2.11
C THR A 551 -21.39 -21.50 0.96
N ILE A 552 -22.59 -22.04 1.22
CA ILE A 552 -23.48 -22.56 0.16
C ILE A 552 -23.86 -21.45 -0.84
N SER A 553 -24.16 -20.25 -0.35
CA SER A 553 -24.44 -19.09 -1.19
C SER A 553 -23.23 -18.73 -2.06
N ASN A 554 -22.03 -18.70 -1.50
CA ASN A 554 -20.79 -18.43 -2.25
C ASN A 554 -20.50 -19.49 -3.32
N ILE A 555 -20.81 -20.77 -3.08
CA ILE A 555 -20.71 -21.82 -4.11
C ILE A 555 -21.66 -21.51 -5.28
N VAL A 556 -22.95 -21.34 -4.98
CA VAL A 556 -23.99 -21.10 -6.00
C VAL A 556 -23.71 -19.83 -6.77
N ARG A 557 -23.32 -18.77 -6.08
CA ARG A 557 -23.01 -17.47 -6.66
C ARG A 557 -21.76 -17.52 -7.54
N THR A 558 -20.67 -18.12 -7.07
CA THR A 558 -19.44 -18.26 -7.85
C THR A 558 -19.69 -19.09 -9.11
N LEU A 559 -20.40 -20.21 -9.01
CA LEU A 559 -20.76 -21.03 -10.17
C LEU A 559 -21.65 -20.27 -11.15
N SER A 560 -22.66 -19.53 -10.66
CA SER A 560 -23.58 -18.76 -11.51
C SER A 560 -22.85 -17.65 -12.26
N LEU A 561 -21.97 -16.90 -11.57
CA LEU A 561 -21.14 -15.86 -12.16
C LEU A 561 -20.08 -16.47 -13.10
N GLY A 562 -19.57 -17.65 -12.79
CA GLY A 562 -18.67 -18.41 -13.65
C GLY A 562 -19.31 -18.83 -14.98
N LEU A 563 -20.49 -19.45 -14.92
CA LEU A 563 -21.23 -19.94 -16.08
C LEU A 563 -21.75 -18.82 -16.99
N THR A 564 -22.03 -17.65 -16.42
CA THR A 564 -22.56 -16.50 -17.17
C THR A 564 -21.50 -15.47 -17.50
N ALA A 565 -20.23 -15.74 -17.20
CA ALA A 565 -19.12 -14.78 -17.30
C ALA A 565 -19.44 -13.44 -16.62
N GLY A 566 -20.18 -13.46 -15.50
CA GLY A 566 -20.58 -12.28 -14.73
C GLY A 566 -21.74 -11.48 -15.32
N LEU A 567 -22.36 -11.91 -16.43
CA LEU A 567 -23.42 -11.13 -17.09
C LEU A 567 -24.67 -10.90 -16.23
N ILE A 568 -24.95 -11.80 -15.29
CA ILE A 568 -26.14 -11.73 -14.41
C ILE A 568 -25.96 -10.79 -13.21
N THR A 569 -24.73 -10.39 -12.87
CA THR A 569 -24.52 -9.40 -11.81
C THR A 569 -24.67 -8.00 -12.38
N LYS A 570 -25.16 -7.07 -11.55
CA LYS A 570 -25.39 -5.70 -11.96
C LYS A 570 -24.07 -4.92 -11.90
N SER A 571 -23.89 -4.03 -12.87
CA SER A 571 -22.90 -2.96 -12.76
C SER A 571 -23.58 -1.74 -12.13
N PRO A 572 -22.93 -1.04 -11.20
CA PRO A 572 -23.50 0.17 -10.62
C PRO A 572 -23.46 1.37 -11.59
N VAL A 573 -22.61 1.29 -12.63
CA VAL A 573 -22.47 2.31 -13.67
C VAL A 573 -22.66 1.72 -15.08
N PRO A 574 -23.19 2.48 -16.05
CA PRO A 574 -23.21 2.08 -17.46
C PRO A 574 -21.86 2.35 -18.14
N GLY A 575 -21.72 1.93 -19.40
CA GLY A 575 -20.58 2.30 -20.26
C GLY A 575 -19.42 1.30 -20.25
N PRO A 576 -18.22 1.72 -20.68
CA PRO A 576 -17.09 0.82 -20.95
C PRO A 576 -16.55 0.15 -19.68
N THR A 577 -16.72 0.77 -18.51
CA THR A 577 -16.25 0.24 -17.23
C THR A 577 -17.20 -0.83 -16.64
N ALA A 578 -18.44 -0.92 -17.13
CA ALA A 578 -19.47 -1.78 -16.57
C ALA A 578 -19.13 -3.27 -16.60
N ARG A 579 -18.30 -3.71 -17.56
CA ARG A 579 -17.81 -5.09 -17.61
C ARG A 579 -16.91 -5.40 -16.42
N TYR A 580 -16.09 -4.45 -15.97
CA TYR A 580 -15.09 -4.68 -14.94
C TYR A 580 -15.69 -4.76 -13.54
N TYR A 581 -16.67 -3.92 -13.19
CA TYR A 581 -17.43 -4.09 -11.95
C TYR A 581 -17.99 -5.52 -11.84
N ARG A 582 -18.57 -6.04 -12.92
CA ARG A 582 -19.09 -7.41 -12.97
C ARG A 582 -18.01 -8.47 -12.81
N GLN A 583 -16.84 -8.30 -13.45
CA GLN A 583 -15.73 -9.24 -13.30
C GLN A 583 -15.07 -9.19 -11.91
N ILE A 584 -14.93 -8.00 -11.31
CA ILE A 584 -14.42 -7.84 -9.95
C ILE A 584 -15.39 -8.50 -8.97
N THR A 585 -16.70 -8.28 -9.10
CA THR A 585 -17.72 -8.97 -8.30
C THR A 585 -17.66 -10.50 -8.46
N ARG A 586 -17.41 -11.00 -9.68
CA ARG A 586 -17.19 -12.43 -9.95
C ARG A 586 -15.96 -12.98 -9.24
N MET A 587 -14.82 -12.28 -9.32
CA MET A 587 -13.57 -12.71 -8.70
C MET A 587 -13.58 -12.55 -7.17
N SER A 588 -14.28 -11.55 -6.65
CA SER A 588 -14.59 -11.41 -5.23
C SER A 588 -15.40 -12.62 -4.72
N SER A 589 -16.46 -13.03 -5.44
CA SER A 589 -17.21 -14.25 -5.09
C SER A 589 -16.32 -15.50 -5.10
N ALA A 590 -15.41 -15.61 -6.08
CA ALA A 590 -14.44 -16.70 -6.14
C ALA A 590 -13.46 -16.66 -4.96
N LEU A 591 -12.95 -15.49 -4.58
CA LEU A 591 -12.08 -15.31 -3.42
C LEU A 591 -12.76 -15.78 -2.14
N ALA A 592 -14.02 -15.37 -1.91
CA ALA A 592 -14.79 -15.78 -0.74
C ALA A 592 -14.93 -17.30 -0.66
N LEU A 593 -15.35 -17.95 -1.75
CA LEU A 593 -15.48 -19.41 -1.82
C LEU A 593 -14.16 -20.13 -1.57
N VAL A 594 -13.09 -19.70 -2.23
CA VAL A 594 -11.79 -20.36 -2.13
C VAL A 594 -11.18 -20.14 -0.74
N SER A 595 -11.43 -18.98 -0.12
CA SER A 595 -11.02 -18.69 1.26
C SER A 595 -11.74 -19.59 2.26
N ASP A 596 -13.07 -19.76 2.15
CA ASP A 596 -13.85 -20.68 3.00
C ASP A 596 -13.32 -22.11 2.86
N ALA A 597 -13.09 -22.56 1.63
CA ALA A 597 -12.55 -23.89 1.37
C ALA A 597 -11.11 -24.04 1.93
N ALA A 598 -10.28 -23.01 1.81
CA ALA A 598 -8.92 -23.01 2.36
C ALA A 598 -8.93 -23.11 3.88
N MET A 599 -9.76 -22.30 4.55
CA MET A 599 -9.92 -22.30 6.01
C MET A 599 -10.46 -23.65 6.50
N LEU A 600 -11.46 -24.22 5.83
CA LEU A 600 -12.04 -25.52 6.19
C LEU A 600 -11.03 -26.67 6.05
N LEU A 601 -10.27 -26.71 4.96
CA LEU A 601 -9.34 -27.81 4.66
C LEU A 601 -8.03 -27.73 5.45
N LEU A 602 -7.51 -26.51 5.62
CA LEU A 602 -6.20 -26.28 6.21
C LEU A 602 -6.27 -25.95 7.70
N GLY A 603 -7.38 -25.35 8.18
CA GLY A 603 -7.57 -24.93 9.57
C GLY A 603 -6.40 -24.07 10.06
N GLY A 604 -5.95 -24.28 11.29
CA GLY A 604 -4.77 -23.61 11.86
C GLY A 604 -3.44 -23.86 11.10
N ARG A 605 -3.38 -24.82 10.17
CA ARG A 605 -2.20 -24.99 9.29
C ARG A 605 -2.11 -23.94 8.20
N LEU A 606 -3.18 -23.18 7.94
CA LEU A 606 -3.20 -22.12 6.93
C LEU A 606 -2.13 -21.06 7.22
N LYS A 607 -1.96 -20.66 8.49
CA LYS A 607 -0.89 -19.75 8.96
C LYS A 607 0.51 -20.25 8.60
N ARG A 608 0.74 -21.57 8.62
CA ARG A 608 2.02 -22.22 8.25
C ARG A 608 2.16 -22.49 6.75
N ARG A 609 1.09 -22.34 5.97
CA ARG A 609 1.07 -22.55 4.51
C ARG A 609 1.14 -21.20 3.80
N GLU A 610 2.18 -20.45 4.12
CA GLU A 610 2.43 -19.07 3.68
C GLU A 610 2.20 -18.87 2.18
N ARG A 611 2.71 -19.76 1.32
CA ARG A 611 2.53 -19.66 -0.14
C ARG A 611 1.07 -19.76 -0.61
N LEU A 612 0.23 -20.55 0.06
CA LEU A 612 -1.20 -20.66 -0.29
C LEU A 612 -1.97 -19.45 0.22
N SER A 613 -1.70 -19.04 1.45
CA SER A 613 -2.22 -17.80 2.06
C SER A 613 -1.92 -16.59 1.19
N ALA A 614 -0.65 -16.43 0.79
CA ALA A 614 -0.19 -15.31 -0.02
C ALA A 614 -0.89 -15.21 -1.38
N ARG A 615 -1.16 -16.33 -2.05
CA ARG A 615 -1.89 -16.32 -3.32
C ARG A 615 -3.31 -15.79 -3.18
N LEU A 616 -4.00 -16.12 -2.08
CA LEU A 616 -5.32 -15.55 -1.82
C LEU A 616 -5.22 -14.06 -1.44
N GLY A 617 -4.16 -13.68 -0.73
CA GLY A 617 -3.81 -12.28 -0.48
C GLY A 617 -3.53 -11.50 -1.76
N ASP A 618 -2.86 -12.10 -2.75
CA ASP A 618 -2.63 -11.48 -4.05
C ASP A 618 -3.96 -11.23 -4.78
N VAL A 619 -4.90 -12.19 -4.75
CA VAL A 619 -6.24 -11.99 -5.32
C VAL A 619 -6.96 -10.82 -4.64
N LEU A 620 -7.00 -10.79 -3.30
CA LEU A 620 -7.60 -9.67 -2.56
C LEU A 620 -6.97 -8.33 -2.96
N SER A 621 -5.64 -8.31 -3.05
CA SER A 621 -4.89 -7.12 -3.40
C SER A 621 -5.22 -6.62 -4.80
N GLN A 622 -5.25 -7.51 -5.79
CA GLN A 622 -5.59 -7.17 -7.18
C GLN A 622 -7.03 -6.66 -7.31
N LEU A 623 -7.98 -7.20 -6.53
CA LEU A 623 -9.33 -6.67 -6.46
C LEU A 623 -9.38 -5.28 -5.84
N TYR A 624 -8.63 -5.05 -4.76
CA TYR A 624 -8.53 -3.73 -4.13
C TYR A 624 -7.92 -2.70 -5.10
N MET A 625 -6.80 -3.04 -5.74
CA MET A 625 -6.14 -2.23 -6.77
C MET A 625 -7.10 -1.88 -7.91
N SER A 626 -7.85 -2.86 -8.42
CA SER A 626 -8.89 -2.64 -9.43
C SER A 626 -9.97 -1.65 -8.97
N CYS A 627 -10.37 -1.70 -7.70
CA CYS A 627 -11.33 -0.76 -7.14
C CYS A 627 -10.73 0.65 -7.02
N THR A 628 -9.46 0.78 -6.67
CA THR A 628 -8.80 2.09 -6.53
C THR A 628 -8.75 2.85 -7.86
N VAL A 629 -8.41 2.19 -8.97
CA VAL A 629 -8.37 2.81 -10.30
C VAL A 629 -9.76 3.19 -10.81
N LEU A 630 -10.78 2.38 -10.50
CA LEU A 630 -12.18 2.69 -10.79
C LEU A 630 -12.67 3.89 -9.98
N LYS A 631 -12.38 3.93 -8.67
CA LYS A 631 -12.76 5.05 -7.81
C LYS A 631 -12.07 6.34 -8.25
N TYR A 632 -10.78 6.29 -8.56
CA TYR A 632 -10.02 7.44 -9.05
C TYR A 632 -10.60 7.98 -10.37
N TYR A 633 -10.94 7.12 -11.33
CA TYR A 633 -11.58 7.51 -12.58
C TYR A 633 -12.95 8.19 -12.37
N GLU A 634 -13.75 7.66 -11.45
CA GLU A 634 -15.08 8.20 -11.12
C GLU A 634 -14.98 9.54 -10.39
N ASP A 635 -14.05 9.67 -9.44
CA ASP A 635 -13.81 10.92 -8.68
C ASP A 635 -13.32 12.06 -9.58
N HIS A 636 -12.63 11.74 -10.68
CA HIS A 636 -12.19 12.71 -11.69
C HIS A 636 -13.22 12.94 -12.80
N GLN A 637 -14.48 12.49 -12.62
CA GLN A 637 -15.57 12.70 -13.57
C GLN A 637 -15.39 11.99 -14.92
N ARG A 638 -14.75 10.81 -14.91
CA ARG A 638 -14.64 9.91 -16.08
C ARG A 638 -13.98 10.53 -17.32
N PRO A 639 -12.78 11.12 -17.19
CA PRO A 639 -12.10 11.75 -18.33
C PRO A 639 -11.69 10.71 -19.38
N ALA A 640 -11.91 11.00 -20.66
CA ALA A 640 -11.65 10.03 -21.74
C ALA A 640 -10.18 9.59 -21.83
N ALA A 641 -9.24 10.49 -21.50
CA ALA A 641 -7.79 10.23 -21.53
C ALA A 641 -7.36 9.12 -20.55
N ASP A 642 -8.13 8.90 -19.47
CA ASP A 642 -7.80 7.91 -18.45
C ASP A 642 -8.27 6.51 -18.84
N LEU A 643 -9.09 6.37 -19.89
CA LEU A 643 -9.75 5.11 -20.20
C LEU A 643 -8.74 3.99 -20.55
N ALA A 644 -7.68 4.29 -21.29
CA ALA A 644 -6.63 3.31 -21.60
C ALA A 644 -5.87 2.87 -20.33
N TYR A 645 -5.52 3.83 -19.47
CA TYR A 645 -4.90 3.60 -18.15
C TYR A 645 -5.75 2.70 -17.26
N LEU A 646 -7.05 2.99 -17.21
CA LEU A 646 -8.01 2.23 -16.45
C LEU A 646 -8.15 0.80 -16.98
N GLN A 647 -8.34 0.64 -18.30
CA GLN A 647 -8.53 -0.67 -18.92
C GLN A 647 -7.30 -1.54 -18.78
N TRP A 648 -6.11 -0.99 -19.02
CA TRP A 648 -4.84 -1.70 -18.89
C TRP A 648 -4.65 -2.26 -17.47
N ASN A 649 -4.90 -1.43 -16.45
CA ASN A 649 -4.79 -1.86 -15.06
C ASN A 649 -5.83 -2.93 -14.69
N LEU A 650 -7.09 -2.77 -15.12
CA LEU A 650 -8.15 -3.72 -14.81
C LEU A 650 -7.94 -5.07 -15.51
N GLU A 651 -7.46 -5.08 -16.75
CA GLU A 651 -7.12 -6.32 -17.47
C GLU A 651 -5.93 -7.02 -16.83
N ASN A 652 -4.87 -6.28 -16.50
CA ASN A 652 -3.72 -6.81 -15.79
C ASN A 652 -4.11 -7.39 -14.41
N SER A 653 -4.87 -6.67 -13.60
CA SER A 653 -5.28 -7.14 -12.27
C SER A 653 -6.17 -8.38 -12.31
N LEU A 654 -7.10 -8.46 -13.25
CA LEU A 654 -7.93 -9.66 -13.43
C LEU A 654 -7.10 -10.86 -13.92
N TYR A 655 -6.12 -10.63 -14.79
CA TYR A 655 -5.17 -11.65 -15.22
C TYR A 655 -4.33 -12.17 -14.04
N GLU A 656 -3.79 -11.29 -13.20
CA GLU A 656 -3.03 -11.65 -12.01
C GLU A 656 -3.89 -12.41 -10.96
N CYS A 657 -5.16 -12.02 -10.77
CA CYS A 657 -6.11 -12.80 -9.96
C CYS A 657 -6.21 -14.25 -10.45
N GLN A 658 -6.31 -14.44 -11.77
CA GLN A 658 -6.42 -15.75 -12.39
C GLN A 658 -5.14 -16.58 -12.20
N LEU A 659 -3.96 -15.96 -12.33
CA LEU A 659 -2.69 -16.63 -12.08
C LEU A 659 -2.57 -17.07 -10.62
N ALA A 660 -2.91 -16.20 -9.68
CA ALA A 660 -2.87 -16.49 -8.25
C ALA A 660 -3.83 -17.64 -7.87
N LEU A 661 -5.07 -17.63 -8.38
CA LEU A 661 -6.04 -18.69 -8.16
C LEU A 661 -5.60 -20.03 -8.79
N ASN A 662 -5.09 -20.01 -10.02
CA ASN A 662 -4.56 -21.23 -10.64
C ASN A 662 -3.38 -21.81 -9.84
N GLY A 663 -2.44 -20.96 -9.44
CA GLY A 663 -1.33 -21.35 -8.57
C GLY A 663 -1.81 -21.92 -7.24
N PHE A 664 -2.93 -21.42 -6.68
CA PHE A 664 -3.54 -21.99 -5.49
C PHE A 664 -4.08 -23.40 -5.76
N PHE A 665 -4.90 -23.60 -6.80
CA PHE A 665 -5.47 -24.90 -7.15
C PHE A 665 -4.40 -25.95 -7.46
N GLU A 666 -3.34 -25.57 -8.18
CA GLU A 666 -2.22 -26.45 -8.53
C GLU A 666 -1.38 -26.87 -7.32
N ASN A 667 -1.48 -26.16 -6.19
CA ASN A 667 -0.69 -26.43 -5.00
C ASN A 667 -1.53 -26.83 -3.78
N LEU A 668 -2.86 -26.92 -3.93
CA LEU A 668 -3.72 -27.41 -2.88
C LEU A 668 -3.53 -28.93 -2.73
N ALA A 669 -3.26 -29.38 -1.50
CA ALA A 669 -2.93 -30.78 -1.21
C ALA A 669 -4.07 -31.74 -1.57
N ASN A 670 -5.32 -31.33 -1.36
CA ASN A 670 -6.50 -32.12 -1.71
C ASN A 670 -6.86 -31.91 -3.20
N ARG A 671 -6.34 -32.80 -4.06
CA ARG A 671 -6.48 -32.71 -5.53
C ARG A 671 -7.93 -32.78 -6.02
N PRO A 672 -8.80 -33.69 -5.52
CA PRO A 672 -10.21 -33.68 -5.89
C PRO A 672 -10.90 -32.35 -5.59
N VAL A 673 -10.69 -31.79 -4.39
CA VAL A 673 -11.31 -30.50 -4.03
C VAL A 673 -10.75 -29.36 -4.88
N ALA A 674 -9.45 -29.36 -5.15
CA ALA A 674 -8.82 -28.36 -6.03
C ALA A 674 -9.45 -28.36 -7.43
N TRP A 675 -9.69 -29.55 -8.00
CA TRP A 675 -10.32 -29.69 -9.31
C TRP A 675 -11.78 -29.20 -9.31
N ILE A 676 -12.54 -29.55 -8.27
CA ILE A 676 -13.93 -29.08 -8.11
C ILE A 676 -13.98 -27.56 -8.00
N LEU A 677 -13.16 -26.97 -7.13
CA LEU A 677 -13.08 -25.51 -6.97
C LEU A 677 -12.70 -24.82 -8.28
N LYS A 678 -11.68 -25.33 -8.98
CA LYS A 678 -11.27 -24.80 -10.29
C LYS A 678 -12.41 -24.84 -11.31
N ARG A 679 -13.20 -25.92 -11.35
CA ARG A 679 -14.36 -26.04 -12.24
C ARG A 679 -15.52 -25.13 -11.85
N ILE A 680 -15.69 -24.82 -10.57
CA ILE A 680 -16.68 -23.85 -10.10
C ILE A 680 -16.29 -22.42 -10.48
N VAL A 681 -15.02 -22.05 -10.25
CA VAL A 681 -14.51 -20.69 -10.51
C VAL A 681 -14.34 -20.43 -12.03
N PHE A 682 -13.78 -21.40 -12.75
CA PHE A 682 -13.44 -21.34 -14.16
C PHE A 682 -14.08 -22.50 -14.95
N PRO A 683 -15.42 -22.54 -15.10
CA PRO A 683 -16.11 -23.66 -15.73
C PRO A 683 -15.66 -23.91 -17.17
N PHE A 684 -15.39 -22.83 -17.91
CA PHE A 684 -14.90 -22.86 -19.30
C PHE A 684 -13.38 -22.72 -19.42
N GLY A 685 -12.66 -22.78 -18.30
CA GLY A 685 -11.21 -22.52 -18.25
C GLY A 685 -10.86 -21.04 -18.02
N ASN A 686 -9.57 -20.75 -18.18
CA ASN A 686 -9.00 -19.42 -17.99
C ASN A 686 -9.51 -18.45 -19.07
N ALA A 687 -10.07 -17.32 -18.64
CA ALA A 687 -10.73 -16.35 -19.51
C ALA A 687 -10.05 -14.98 -19.54
N TYR A 688 -9.25 -14.64 -18.52
CA TYR A 688 -8.55 -13.37 -18.43
C TYR A 688 -7.22 -13.46 -19.18
N ARG A 689 -6.90 -12.39 -19.92
CA ARG A 689 -5.67 -12.24 -20.72
C ARG A 689 -4.88 -11.03 -20.21
N PRO A 690 -3.56 -11.00 -20.37
CA PRO A 690 -2.81 -9.77 -20.16
C PRO A 690 -3.31 -8.67 -21.11
N PRO A 691 -3.07 -7.38 -20.79
CA PRO A 691 -3.34 -6.27 -21.70
C PRO A 691 -2.70 -6.49 -23.07
N SER A 692 -3.38 -6.06 -24.13
CA SER A 692 -2.87 -6.15 -25.52
C SER A 692 -1.83 -5.08 -25.82
N ASP A 693 -0.98 -5.35 -26.81
CA ASP A 693 0.03 -4.41 -27.30
C ASP A 693 -0.64 -3.11 -27.81
N ASP A 694 -1.74 -3.20 -28.58
CA ASP A 694 -2.53 -2.03 -29.02
C ASP A 694 -2.99 -1.14 -27.86
N LEU A 695 -3.35 -1.74 -26.72
CA LEU A 695 -3.76 -0.99 -25.53
C LEU A 695 -2.55 -0.36 -24.83
N GLY A 696 -1.37 -1.00 -24.95
CA GLY A 696 -0.10 -0.44 -24.52
C GLY A 696 0.30 0.80 -25.32
N GLU A 697 0.10 0.78 -26.64
CA GLU A 697 0.33 1.93 -27.53
C GLU A 697 -0.58 3.12 -27.12
N GLU A 698 -1.90 2.90 -27.02
CA GLU A 698 -2.88 3.92 -26.61
C GLU A 698 -2.57 4.51 -25.21
N LEU A 699 -2.05 3.67 -24.30
CA LEU A 699 -1.69 4.07 -22.94
C LEU A 699 -0.50 5.04 -22.91
N VAL A 700 0.45 4.87 -23.83
CA VAL A 700 1.70 5.65 -23.87
C VAL A 700 1.48 7.03 -24.47
N GLU A 701 0.53 7.23 -25.39
CA GLU A 701 0.33 8.51 -26.08
C GLU A 701 0.23 9.72 -25.12
N PRO A 702 -0.61 9.70 -24.05
CA PRO A 702 -0.71 10.84 -23.14
C PRO A 702 0.58 11.09 -22.33
N MET A 703 1.46 10.10 -22.19
CA MET A 703 2.74 10.26 -21.49
C MET A 703 3.76 11.06 -22.32
N LEU A 704 3.60 11.08 -23.66
CA LEU A 704 4.55 11.65 -24.61
C LEU A 704 4.24 13.10 -25.03
N GLU A 705 3.13 13.67 -24.53
CA GLU A 705 2.69 15.03 -24.86
C GLU A 705 2.30 15.82 -23.61
N SER A 706 2.34 17.15 -23.69
CA SER A 706 1.84 18.03 -22.62
C SER A 706 0.31 18.05 -22.62
N ASN A 707 -0.29 17.39 -21.63
CA ASN A 707 -1.74 17.33 -21.43
C ASN A 707 -2.13 17.31 -19.94
N GLU A 708 -3.44 17.33 -19.68
CA GLU A 708 -4.01 17.32 -18.34
C GLU A 708 -3.62 16.07 -17.55
N LEU A 709 -3.73 14.88 -18.14
CA LEU A 709 -3.46 13.61 -17.45
C LEU A 709 -1.99 13.52 -17.01
N ARG A 710 -1.05 13.87 -17.90
CA ARG A 710 0.38 13.96 -17.59
C ARG A 710 0.61 14.92 -16.43
N SER A 711 -0.02 16.09 -16.45
CA SER A 711 0.11 17.10 -15.40
C SER A 711 -0.49 16.63 -14.08
N ARG A 712 -1.66 15.99 -14.09
CA ARG A 712 -2.36 15.49 -12.91
C ARG A 712 -1.63 14.34 -12.22
N LEU A 713 -1.09 13.39 -12.98
CA LEU A 713 -0.29 12.27 -12.43
C LEU A 713 1.07 12.71 -11.88
N THR A 714 1.58 13.85 -12.34
CA THR A 714 2.91 14.34 -11.97
C THR A 714 2.86 15.66 -11.21
N ARG A 715 1.69 16.05 -10.69
CA ARG A 715 1.49 17.33 -10.00
C ARG A 715 2.42 17.53 -8.79
N ASN A 716 2.79 16.43 -8.15
CA ASN A 716 3.68 16.44 -6.99
C ASN A 716 5.17 16.34 -7.37
N VAL A 717 5.54 16.26 -8.66
CA VAL A 717 6.95 16.19 -9.09
C VAL A 717 7.59 17.57 -9.05
N PHE A 718 8.66 17.71 -8.29
CA PHE A 718 9.48 18.92 -8.29
C PHE A 718 10.35 18.97 -9.56
N VAL A 719 10.02 19.87 -10.50
CA VAL A 719 10.79 20.07 -11.74
C VAL A 719 12.00 21.00 -11.52
N GLY A 720 11.89 21.94 -10.59
CA GLY A 720 12.85 23.03 -10.41
C GLY A 720 12.70 24.13 -11.47
N GLN A 721 13.14 25.35 -11.13
CA GLN A 721 13.10 26.52 -12.02
C GLN A 721 14.49 26.99 -12.45
N GLN A 722 15.55 26.45 -11.82
CA GLN A 722 16.92 26.81 -12.10
C GLN A 722 17.40 26.09 -13.35
N ALA A 723 18.22 26.76 -14.18
CA ALA A 723 18.64 26.24 -15.47
C ALA A 723 19.53 24.98 -15.38
N ASP A 724 20.16 24.75 -14.23
CA ASP A 724 21.00 23.59 -13.92
C ASP A 724 20.24 22.46 -13.21
N ALA A 725 18.97 22.68 -12.84
CA ALA A 725 18.15 21.64 -12.23
C ALA A 725 17.87 20.50 -13.23
N PRO A 726 18.11 19.22 -12.88
CA PRO A 726 17.95 18.11 -13.82
C PRO A 726 16.55 17.98 -14.40
N GLY A 727 15.52 18.23 -13.58
CA GLY A 727 14.13 18.24 -14.01
C GLY A 727 13.84 19.34 -15.04
N PHE A 728 14.31 20.56 -14.79
CA PHE A 728 14.17 21.69 -15.71
C PHE A 728 14.85 21.41 -17.04
N ILE A 729 16.09 20.86 -17.03
CA ILE A 729 16.83 20.52 -18.26
C ILE A 729 16.01 19.58 -19.15
N ILE A 730 15.41 18.54 -18.58
CA ILE A 730 14.59 17.57 -19.33
C ILE A 730 13.32 18.22 -19.85
N GLU A 731 12.53 18.89 -19.00
CA GLU A 731 11.24 19.46 -19.39
C GLU A 731 11.40 20.61 -20.39
N ASN A 732 12.39 21.48 -20.21
CA ASN A 732 12.68 22.56 -21.16
C ASN A 732 13.06 22.01 -22.54
N ALA A 733 13.86 20.94 -22.60
CA ALA A 733 14.16 20.28 -23.87
C ALA A 733 12.91 19.65 -24.49
N PHE A 734 12.05 19.02 -23.70
CA PHE A 734 10.80 18.43 -24.17
C PHE A 734 9.88 19.47 -24.80
N ASP A 735 9.64 20.60 -24.11
CA ASP A 735 8.76 21.67 -24.60
C ASP A 735 9.32 22.34 -25.87
N LEU A 736 10.60 22.71 -25.87
CA LEU A 736 11.24 23.33 -27.05
C LEU A 736 11.24 22.40 -28.27
N LEU A 737 11.38 21.09 -28.08
CA LEU A 737 11.33 20.12 -29.18
C LEU A 737 9.92 19.93 -29.74
N ALA A 738 8.89 20.03 -28.87
CA ALA A 738 7.49 20.00 -29.28
C ALA A 738 7.13 21.26 -30.08
N GLU A 739 7.50 22.45 -29.59
CA GLU A 739 7.25 23.74 -30.25
C GLU A 739 7.92 23.84 -31.63
N THR A 740 9.10 23.23 -31.79
CA THR A 740 9.91 23.32 -33.02
C THR A 740 9.72 22.14 -33.98
N ARG A 741 8.74 21.26 -33.75
CA ARG A 741 8.52 20.01 -34.52
C ARG A 741 8.49 20.23 -36.04
N GLU A 742 7.67 21.17 -36.51
CA GLU A 742 7.51 21.47 -37.95
C GLU A 742 8.78 22.05 -38.58
N THR A 743 9.43 22.98 -37.89
CA THR A 743 10.69 23.58 -38.34
C THR A 743 11.79 22.53 -38.43
N ARG A 744 11.93 21.69 -37.40
CA ARG A 744 12.90 20.58 -37.36
C ARG A 744 12.65 19.58 -38.48
N TYR A 745 11.38 19.22 -38.74
CA TYR A 745 11.00 18.35 -39.85
C TYR A 745 11.42 18.95 -41.20
N THR A 746 11.15 20.24 -41.41
CA THR A 746 11.44 20.95 -42.66
C THR A 746 12.95 21.05 -42.93
N ILE A 747 13.73 21.43 -41.91
CA ILE A 747 15.21 21.47 -42.00
C ILE A 747 15.76 20.07 -42.28
N ARG A 748 15.26 19.05 -41.58
CA ARG A 748 15.70 17.66 -41.79
C ARG A 748 15.40 17.15 -43.20
N LYS A 749 14.24 17.50 -43.76
CA LYS A 749 13.87 17.18 -45.15
C LYS A 749 14.80 17.88 -46.14
N ALA A 750 15.15 19.14 -45.90
CA ALA A 750 16.10 19.89 -46.73
C ALA A 750 17.51 19.30 -46.69
N VAL A 751 17.97 18.82 -45.53
CA VAL A 751 19.25 18.09 -45.39
C VAL A 751 19.21 16.77 -46.17
N LYS A 752 18.15 15.96 -46.01
CA LYS A 752 17.99 14.70 -46.77
C LYS A 752 17.93 14.91 -48.28
N ALA A 753 17.37 16.04 -48.73
CA ALA A 753 17.28 16.40 -50.14
C ALA A 753 18.57 17.03 -50.71
N GLY A 754 19.63 17.19 -49.90
CA GLY A 754 20.89 17.81 -50.32
C GLY A 754 20.82 19.34 -50.52
N VAL A 755 19.77 20.00 -50.03
CA VAL A 755 19.62 21.46 -50.11
C VAL A 755 20.51 22.16 -49.08
N ILE A 756 20.70 21.52 -47.94
CA ILE A 756 21.57 21.93 -46.83
C ILE A 756 22.59 20.82 -46.61
N GLU A 757 23.87 21.16 -46.52
CA GLU A 757 24.92 20.21 -46.19
C GLU A 757 24.76 19.72 -44.73
N PRO A 758 24.84 18.41 -44.46
CA PRO A 758 24.79 17.90 -43.10
C PRO A 758 26.02 18.38 -42.31
N SER A 759 25.81 18.85 -41.08
CA SER A 759 26.87 19.32 -40.19
C SER A 759 26.57 18.89 -38.75
N PRO A 760 27.60 18.53 -37.95
CA PRO A 760 27.44 18.33 -36.51
C PRO A 760 27.19 19.65 -35.76
N ASP A 761 27.56 20.80 -36.36
CA ASP A 761 27.27 22.12 -35.82
C ASP A 761 25.85 22.56 -36.21
N HIS A 762 24.94 22.49 -35.26
CA HIS A 762 23.54 22.90 -35.43
C HIS A 762 23.39 24.39 -35.78
N ALA A 763 24.32 25.27 -35.36
CA ALA A 763 24.27 26.68 -35.70
C ALA A 763 24.57 26.91 -37.19
N ALA A 764 25.53 26.15 -37.75
CA ALA A 764 25.80 26.16 -39.19
C ALA A 764 24.60 25.66 -40.01
N VAL A 765 23.91 24.61 -39.54
CA VAL A 765 22.69 24.10 -40.18
C VAL A 765 21.58 25.15 -40.16
N ALA A 766 21.36 25.80 -39.02
CA ALA A 766 20.37 26.87 -38.86
C ALA A 766 20.66 28.05 -39.81
N ALA A 767 21.92 28.51 -39.87
CA ALA A 767 22.33 29.59 -40.76
C ALA A 767 22.17 29.23 -42.25
N ALA A 768 22.48 27.99 -42.62
CA ALA A 768 22.29 27.49 -43.98
C ALA A 768 20.80 27.40 -44.35
N ALA A 769 19.94 26.97 -43.42
CA ALA A 769 18.49 26.92 -43.63
C ALA A 769 17.90 28.30 -43.94
N VAL A 770 18.31 29.34 -43.20
CA VAL A 770 17.91 30.73 -43.48
C VAL A 770 18.43 31.18 -44.85
N LYS A 771 19.71 30.94 -45.14
CA LYS A 771 20.34 31.34 -46.43
C LYS A 771 19.64 30.69 -47.63
N LYS A 772 19.19 29.44 -47.48
CA LYS A 772 18.48 28.68 -48.51
C LYS A 772 16.97 28.92 -48.51
N LYS A 773 16.45 29.82 -47.66
CA LYS A 773 15.03 30.13 -47.51
C LYS A 773 14.17 28.90 -47.16
N VAL A 774 14.73 27.97 -46.40
CA VAL A 774 14.04 26.78 -45.89
C VAL A 774 13.18 27.13 -44.68
N CYS A 775 13.63 28.11 -43.86
CA CYS A 775 12.88 28.68 -42.75
C CYS A 775 13.26 30.16 -42.55
N THR A 776 12.50 30.84 -41.70
CA THR A 776 12.76 32.22 -41.25
C THR A 776 13.89 32.25 -40.21
N ARG A 777 14.42 33.46 -39.93
CA ARG A 777 15.46 33.63 -38.92
C ARG A 777 14.97 33.23 -37.52
N ALA A 778 13.75 33.62 -37.15
CA ALA A 778 13.16 33.28 -35.85
C ALA A 778 12.99 31.76 -35.68
N GLU A 779 12.49 31.07 -36.71
CA GLU A 779 12.38 29.60 -36.71
C GLU A 779 13.76 28.93 -36.61
N ALA A 780 14.78 29.46 -37.28
CA ALA A 780 16.13 28.93 -37.20
C ALA A 780 16.77 29.13 -35.81
N ASP A 781 16.54 30.28 -35.17
CA ASP A 781 17.02 30.55 -33.81
C ASP A 781 16.29 29.64 -32.79
N ALA A 782 14.98 29.42 -32.94
CA ALA A 782 14.21 28.46 -32.12
C ALA A 782 14.67 27.01 -32.33
N TYR A 783 14.92 26.60 -33.58
CA TYR A 783 15.52 25.30 -33.91
C TYR A 783 16.85 25.09 -33.20
N LEU A 784 17.72 26.11 -33.22
CA LEU A 784 19.02 26.03 -32.57
C LEU A 784 18.87 25.89 -31.05
N ALA A 785 17.99 26.68 -30.43
CA ALA A 785 17.71 26.59 -29.00
C ALA A 785 17.21 25.18 -28.61
N ALA A 786 16.29 24.60 -29.39
CA ALA A 786 15.77 23.26 -29.14
C ALA A 786 16.85 22.16 -29.28
N GLU A 787 17.72 22.22 -30.28
CA GLU A 787 18.79 21.23 -30.45
C GLU A 787 19.90 21.37 -29.39
N LEU A 788 20.19 22.59 -28.91
CA LEU A 788 21.09 22.82 -27.78
C LEU A 788 20.49 22.26 -26.47
N ALA A 789 19.21 22.54 -26.19
CA ALA A 789 18.51 21.98 -25.04
C ALA A 789 18.45 20.45 -25.10
N ARG A 790 18.21 19.87 -26.28
CA ARG A 790 18.26 18.42 -26.49
C ARG A 790 19.64 17.85 -26.19
N HIS A 791 20.70 18.50 -26.65
CA HIS A 791 22.07 18.06 -26.38
C HIS A 791 22.38 18.08 -24.88
N GLU A 792 21.94 19.13 -24.19
CA GLU A 792 22.11 19.25 -22.75
C GLU A 792 21.35 18.15 -21.98
N ALA A 793 20.11 17.88 -22.36
CA ALA A 793 19.26 16.86 -21.74
C ALA A 793 19.79 15.41 -21.89
N ILE A 794 20.53 15.12 -22.96
CA ILE A 794 21.12 13.79 -23.17
C ILE A 794 22.55 13.66 -22.63
N SER A 795 23.15 14.76 -22.16
CA SER A 795 24.50 14.75 -21.62
C SER A 795 24.54 14.08 -20.25
N VAL A 796 25.71 13.56 -19.89
CA VAL A 796 25.98 12.90 -18.60
C VAL A 796 27.12 13.62 -17.89
N ASP A 797 27.20 13.45 -16.58
CA ASP A 797 28.29 14.04 -15.81
C ASP A 797 29.61 13.30 -16.07
N ASP A 798 30.71 14.05 -15.99
CA ASP A 798 32.07 13.54 -15.95
C ASP A 798 32.85 14.29 -14.85
N PHE A 799 33.87 13.63 -14.32
CA PHE A 799 34.65 14.15 -13.19
C PHE A 799 36.14 14.09 -13.51
N SER A 800 36.86 15.14 -13.15
CA SER A 800 38.32 15.13 -13.16
C SER A 800 38.87 14.07 -12.19
N SER A 801 40.12 13.64 -12.40
CA SER A 801 40.76 12.66 -11.50
C SER A 801 40.80 13.12 -10.04
N SER A 802 40.90 14.43 -9.79
CA SER A 802 40.86 14.99 -8.43
C SER A 802 39.46 14.90 -7.80
N GLU A 803 38.40 15.17 -8.56
CA GLU A 803 37.01 15.13 -8.05
C GLU A 803 36.57 13.69 -7.76
N PHE A 804 37.02 12.72 -8.56
CA PHE A 804 36.63 11.32 -8.38
C PHE A 804 37.22 10.68 -7.11
N ILE A 805 38.44 11.05 -6.72
CA ILE A 805 39.14 10.46 -5.56
C ILE A 805 38.62 11.03 -4.23
N SER A 806 38.09 12.26 -4.23
CA SER A 806 37.56 12.91 -3.02
C SER A 806 36.23 12.36 -2.51
N GLY A 807 35.55 11.47 -3.27
CA GLY A 807 34.28 10.86 -2.89
C GLY A 807 34.37 9.48 -2.23
N GLY A 808 35.54 9.12 -1.66
CA GLY A 808 35.82 7.81 -1.06
C GLY A 808 35.75 7.77 0.46
#